data_AF-A0A4R6Z6I6-F1
#
_entry.id   AF-A0A4R6Z6I6-F1
#
_cell.length_a   1.000
_cell.length_b   1.000
_cell.length_c   1.000
_cell.angle_alpha   90.00
_cell.angle_beta   90.00
_cell.angle_gamma   90.00
#
_symmetry.space_group_name_H-M   'P 1'
#
loop_
_entity.id
_entity.type
_entity.pdbx_description
1 polymer ?
#
loop_
_entity_poly.entity_id
_entity_poly.type
_entity_poly.pdbx_seq_one_letter_code
_entity_poly.pdbx_strand_id
1 'polypeptide(L)'
;MKKKKAEAALATAAAGNGQAVEKPRFDLSKLRLDWRQLLPVALATVTLAAAAFFAWQAMQVWRFNSSQTQLFSERQVQSTKLATVVADLRAHIVTALATPAVQQPLLSGDPAQHEAAVTALRLALPEMAEAYFFSPQLTEVLKSDFRKFGYAKAAQLIQAQAGTSDAQSVVIGKNGRMITFAELVKANDQPIAVAWVAVPMQPVFDEFSRANIRDGRLELRQGGGESTDLVLVGVGHGIAGAVPDMGTPINASTFRVAQLQPDLFLVFEENPWLPLVLALICGLAAFTGLWLRKVGWHRGMAILLGKLGRDGGGEVEPELTMAEALKAPSTPARTSPRTPPAGTRLPSPAAATPKLTLDRSIFRAYDIRGVVGKTLDKEVARQIGRAIGSEGVERGLHEIVVGRDGRLSGPDLVAGLIDGLRQAGMDVIDIGEVPTPLVYYATYHLNTGSGISVTGSHNPPDYNGFKIVLGGETLAEQAVQNLYARIAENRFTSGSGGLQAMDVKADYIERVVGDVQVEQRLRIVVDCGNGVPGAIAPAVLEGIGCEVMPLYCDVDGTFPNHHPDPSDPVNLRDLILTVKQVGADLGLAFDGDGDRLGVVTKSGEIIYPDRLLMLFAKDVLVRNPGATIIYDVKCTGKLQPEILKHGGSPVMWKTGHSLIKAKMRETGAELAGEMSGHFFFRERWYGF
;
A
#
# COMPACT_ATOMS: atom_id res chain seq x y z
N MET A 1 -14.89 82.93 14.88
CA MET A 1 -13.80 83.13 15.85
C MET A 1 -14.13 82.45 17.18
N LYS A 2 -13.69 81.22 17.41
CA LYS A 2 -13.67 80.50 18.72
C LYS A 2 -13.11 79.08 18.53
N LYS A 3 -11.99 78.96 17.79
CA LYS A 3 -11.32 77.68 17.46
C LYS A 3 -9.79 77.79 17.43
N LYS A 4 -9.22 78.69 18.25
CA LYS A 4 -7.76 78.91 18.33
C LYS A 4 -7.21 79.14 19.76
N LYS A 5 -8.01 78.83 20.80
CA LYS A 5 -7.58 78.96 22.22
C LYS A 5 -7.77 77.70 23.07
N ALA A 6 -8.16 76.56 22.46
CA ALA A 6 -8.31 75.29 23.17
C ALA A 6 -7.22 74.25 22.83
N GLU A 7 -6.33 74.52 21.88
CA GLU A 7 -5.25 73.58 21.46
C GLU A 7 -3.88 73.86 22.11
N ALA A 8 -3.78 74.80 23.07
CA ALA A 8 -2.52 75.14 23.74
C ALA A 8 -2.41 74.64 25.20
N ALA A 9 -3.36 73.83 25.68
CA ALA A 9 -3.43 73.40 27.09
C ALA A 9 -3.27 71.88 27.30
N LEU A 10 -2.77 71.14 26.31
CA LEU A 10 -2.56 69.68 26.41
C LEU A 10 -1.16 69.26 25.92
N ALA A 11 -0.16 70.13 26.10
CA ALA A 11 1.23 69.89 25.73
C ALA A 11 2.23 70.02 26.90
N THR A 12 1.77 69.91 28.17
CA THR A 12 2.66 70.05 29.33
C THR A 12 2.26 69.16 30.51
N ALA A 13 2.09 67.85 30.29
CA ALA A 13 1.93 66.88 31.38
C ALA A 13 2.29 65.46 30.94
N ALA A 14 3.55 65.22 30.54
CA ALA A 14 4.16 63.88 30.53
C ALA A 14 5.69 63.95 30.36
N ALA A 15 6.36 64.82 31.12
CA ALA A 15 7.81 64.70 31.32
C ALA A 15 8.04 63.80 32.55
N GLY A 16 7.99 62.49 32.32
CA GLY A 16 8.21 61.45 33.32
C GLY A 16 9.21 60.42 32.81
N ASN A 17 10.33 60.30 33.52
CA ASN A 17 11.43 59.35 33.34
C ASN A 17 11.00 57.97 32.81
N GLY A 18 11.56 57.59 31.66
CA GLY A 18 11.57 56.21 31.17
C GLY A 18 12.88 55.96 30.43
N GLN A 19 13.84 55.33 31.12
CA GLN A 19 15.03 54.78 30.48
C GLN A 19 14.60 53.73 29.46
N ALA A 20 14.76 54.05 28.17
CA ALA A 20 14.66 53.07 27.10
C ALA A 20 15.96 52.24 27.08
N VAL A 21 15.87 50.97 27.47
CA VAL A 21 16.92 49.99 27.24
C VAL A 21 17.01 49.75 25.74
N GLU A 22 18.05 50.30 25.09
CA GLU A 22 18.40 49.95 23.71
C GLU A 22 18.73 48.45 23.64
N LYS A 23 17.89 47.68 22.94
CA LYS A 23 18.27 46.33 22.51
C LYS A 23 19.36 46.46 21.45
N PRO A 24 20.51 45.76 21.56
CA PRO A 24 21.54 45.81 20.53
C PRO A 24 20.97 45.22 19.23
N ARG A 25 20.83 46.05 18.20
CA ARG A 25 20.63 45.58 16.84
C ARG A 25 21.94 44.93 16.39
N PHE A 26 21.94 43.60 16.26
CA PHE A 26 23.03 42.87 15.63
C PHE A 26 23.14 43.29 14.16
N ASP A 27 24.14 44.11 13.88
CA ASP A 27 24.50 44.54 12.53
C ASP A 27 25.25 43.41 11.80
N LEU A 28 24.51 42.60 11.04
CA LEU A 28 25.06 41.48 10.26
C LEU A 28 26.08 41.94 9.18
N SER A 29 26.15 43.24 8.87
CA SER A 29 27.10 43.77 7.88
C SER A 29 28.55 43.83 8.39
N LYS A 30 28.78 43.63 9.70
CA LYS A 30 30.11 43.60 10.33
C LYS A 30 30.69 42.20 10.50
N LEU A 31 29.95 41.14 10.14
CA LEU A 31 30.47 39.77 10.08
C LEU A 31 31.38 39.60 8.86
N ARG A 32 32.65 39.98 8.99
CA ARG A 32 33.69 39.53 8.04
C ARG A 32 33.90 38.03 8.25
N LEU A 33 33.16 37.20 7.51
CA LEU A 33 33.44 35.77 7.41
C LEU A 33 34.85 35.61 6.81
N ASP A 34 35.79 35.14 7.61
CA ASP A 34 37.11 34.75 7.11
C ASP A 34 36.99 33.43 6.36
N TRP A 35 36.64 33.51 5.08
CA TRP A 35 36.49 32.37 4.18
C TRP A 35 37.74 31.50 4.12
N ARG A 36 38.93 32.03 4.44
CA ARG A 36 40.17 31.25 4.50
C ARG A 36 40.20 30.28 5.68
N GLN A 37 39.48 30.59 6.76
CA GLN A 37 39.35 29.72 7.93
C GLN A 37 38.12 28.81 7.84
N LEU A 38 37.05 29.29 7.20
CA LEU A 38 35.78 28.56 7.11
C LEU A 38 35.75 27.52 5.98
N LEU A 39 36.39 27.81 4.83
CA LEU A 39 36.39 26.90 3.67
C LEU A 39 37.04 25.54 3.98
N PRO A 40 38.19 25.45 4.69
CA PRO A 40 38.77 24.15 5.07
C PRO A 40 37.88 23.36 6.05
N VAL A 41 37.15 24.04 6.94
CA VAL A 41 36.24 23.41 7.90
C VAL A 41 34.99 22.89 7.19
N ALA A 42 34.42 23.69 6.28
CA ALA A 42 33.30 23.27 5.45
C ALA A 42 33.69 22.07 4.58
N LEU A 43 34.86 22.12 3.93
CA LEU A 43 35.37 21.03 3.09
C LEU A 43 35.61 19.76 3.92
N ALA A 44 36.25 19.87 5.10
CA ALA A 44 36.47 18.73 6.00
C ALA A 44 35.15 18.14 6.52
N THR A 45 34.13 18.97 6.74
CA THR A 45 32.81 18.52 7.18
C THR A 45 32.08 17.76 6.07
N VAL A 46 32.12 18.27 4.84
CA VAL A 46 31.54 17.61 3.66
C VAL A 46 32.24 16.29 3.38
N THR A 47 33.57 16.23 3.43
CA THR A 47 34.32 14.99 3.19
C THR A 47 34.12 13.97 4.31
N LEU A 48 33.95 14.41 5.56
CA LEU A 48 33.59 13.52 6.67
C LEU A 48 32.18 12.94 6.50
N ALA A 49 31.21 13.76 6.09
CA ALA A 49 29.86 13.30 5.79
C ALA A 49 29.84 12.30 4.62
N ALA A 50 30.62 12.56 3.57
CA ALA A 50 30.80 11.63 2.46
C ALA A 50 31.45 10.30 2.92
N ALA A 51 32.47 10.36 3.79
CA ALA A 51 33.10 9.17 4.35
C ALA A 51 32.10 8.32 5.15
N ALA A 52 31.26 8.96 5.99
CA ALA A 52 30.21 8.29 6.74
C ALA A 52 29.15 7.67 5.82
N PHE A 53 28.73 8.39 4.78
CA PHE A 53 27.79 7.87 3.78
C PHE A 53 28.33 6.64 3.06
N PHE A 54 29.58 6.69 2.59
CA PHE A 54 30.20 5.56 1.90
C PHE A 54 30.46 4.37 2.83
N ALA A 55 30.86 4.59 4.09
CA ALA A 55 30.98 3.52 5.07
C ALA A 55 29.62 2.86 5.36
N TRP A 56 28.55 3.65 5.47
CA TRP A 56 27.19 3.15 5.60
C TRP A 56 26.76 2.35 4.36
N GLN A 57 27.04 2.83 3.15
CA GLN A 57 26.78 2.10 1.91
C GLN A 57 27.52 0.76 1.86
N ALA A 58 28.81 0.71 2.23
CA ALA A 58 29.56 -0.54 2.31
C ALA A 58 28.91 -1.55 3.27
N MET A 59 28.44 -1.08 4.43
CA MET A 59 27.71 -1.91 5.39
C MET A 59 26.37 -2.42 4.83
N GLN A 60 25.63 -1.59 4.09
CA GLN A 60 24.36 -1.98 3.47
C GLN A 60 24.56 -3.04 2.39
N VAL A 61 25.60 -2.92 1.54
CA VAL A 61 25.95 -3.93 0.53
C VAL A 61 26.32 -5.26 1.19
N TRP A 62 27.10 -5.22 2.27
CA TRP A 62 27.43 -6.44 3.00
C TRP A 62 26.18 -7.09 3.61
N ARG A 63 25.31 -6.30 4.25
CA ARG A 63 24.03 -6.79 4.77
C ARG A 63 23.18 -7.42 3.67
N PHE A 64 23.05 -6.77 2.52
CA PHE A 64 22.31 -7.31 1.38
C PHE A 64 22.85 -8.69 0.95
N ASN A 65 24.16 -8.79 0.73
CA ASN A 65 24.80 -10.05 0.29
C ASN A 65 24.68 -11.17 1.33
N SER A 66 24.87 -10.85 2.61
CA SER A 66 24.69 -11.82 3.69
C SER A 66 23.23 -12.28 3.82
N SER A 67 22.27 -11.36 3.69
CA SER A 67 20.84 -11.67 3.76
C SER A 67 20.37 -12.49 2.56
N GLN A 68 20.87 -12.24 1.35
CA GLN A 68 20.59 -13.09 0.17
C GLN A 68 21.06 -14.54 0.38
N THR A 69 22.25 -14.71 0.97
CA THR A 69 22.79 -16.05 1.28
C THR A 69 21.95 -16.75 2.36
N GLN A 70 21.53 -16.01 3.39
CA GLN A 70 20.66 -16.52 4.44
C GLN A 70 19.29 -16.93 3.88
N LEU A 71 18.66 -16.08 3.05
CA LEU A 71 17.36 -16.38 2.43
C LEU A 71 17.42 -17.65 1.59
N PHE A 72 18.46 -17.80 0.76
CA PHE A 72 18.64 -18.99 -0.06
C PHE A 72 18.78 -20.26 0.78
N SER A 73 19.60 -20.19 1.85
CA SER A 73 19.79 -21.30 2.79
C SER A 73 18.49 -21.65 3.52
N GLU A 74 17.80 -20.64 4.06
CA GLU A 74 16.57 -20.84 4.83
C GLU A 74 15.45 -21.38 3.94
N ARG A 75 15.34 -20.91 2.69
CA ARG A 75 14.42 -21.45 1.68
C ARG A 75 14.61 -22.96 1.49
N GLN A 76 15.86 -23.43 1.39
CA GLN A 76 16.16 -24.85 1.21
C GLN A 76 15.82 -25.68 2.45
N VAL A 77 16.13 -25.14 3.63
CA VAL A 77 15.77 -25.76 4.92
C VAL A 77 14.26 -25.88 5.05
N GLN A 78 13.52 -24.79 4.83
CA GLN A 78 12.06 -24.76 4.91
C GLN A 78 11.43 -25.71 3.90
N SER A 79 11.92 -25.75 2.66
CA SER A 79 11.41 -26.69 1.65
C SER A 79 11.54 -28.15 2.09
N THR A 80 12.66 -28.49 2.74
CA THR A 80 12.92 -29.85 3.25
C THR A 80 12.03 -30.17 4.44
N LYS A 81 11.92 -29.27 5.42
CA LYS A 81 11.10 -29.48 6.61
C LYS A 81 9.61 -29.57 6.29
N LEU A 82 9.11 -28.71 5.40
CA LEU A 82 7.72 -28.78 4.97
C LEU A 82 7.43 -30.07 4.20
N ALA A 83 8.38 -30.58 3.41
CA ALA A 83 8.23 -31.88 2.77
C ALA A 83 8.07 -33.01 3.80
N THR A 84 8.81 -32.95 4.92
CA THR A 84 8.61 -33.88 6.05
C THR A 84 7.22 -33.74 6.66
N VAL A 85 6.76 -32.52 6.94
CA VAL A 85 5.41 -32.29 7.50
C VAL A 85 4.31 -32.84 6.58
N VAL A 86 4.41 -32.60 5.26
CA VAL A 86 3.45 -33.13 4.28
C VAL A 86 3.51 -34.66 4.23
N ALA A 87 4.70 -35.25 4.30
CA ALA A 87 4.88 -36.71 4.32
C ALA A 87 4.29 -37.35 5.59
N ASP A 88 4.49 -36.73 6.76
CA ASP A 88 3.96 -37.20 8.04
C ASP A 88 2.42 -37.16 8.06
N LEU A 89 1.83 -36.04 7.60
CA LEU A 89 0.37 -35.92 7.44
C LEU A 89 -0.18 -37.01 6.52
N ARG A 90 0.48 -37.27 5.40
CA ARG A 90 0.10 -38.32 4.48
C ARG A 90 0.21 -39.71 5.11
N ALA A 91 1.28 -39.98 5.83
CA ALA A 91 1.50 -41.26 6.50
C ALA A 91 0.40 -41.55 7.53
N HIS A 92 -0.04 -40.54 8.29
CA HIS A 92 -1.17 -40.66 9.20
C HIS A 92 -2.47 -41.00 8.46
N ILE A 93 -2.76 -40.31 7.35
CA ILE A 93 -3.94 -40.58 6.51
C ILE A 93 -3.91 -42.00 5.95
N VAL A 94 -2.80 -42.42 5.35
CA VAL A 94 -2.64 -43.77 4.79
C VAL A 94 -2.79 -44.84 5.87
N THR A 95 -2.25 -44.61 7.06
CA THR A 95 -2.40 -45.53 8.21
C THR A 95 -3.86 -45.63 8.64
N ALA A 96 -4.59 -44.51 8.70
CA ALA A 96 -6.01 -44.49 9.06
C ALA A 96 -6.89 -45.21 8.01
N LEU A 97 -6.60 -45.01 6.72
CA LEU A 97 -7.28 -45.67 5.59
C LEU A 97 -7.03 -47.19 5.54
N ALA A 98 -5.91 -47.65 6.10
CA ALA A 98 -5.58 -49.07 6.18
C ALA A 98 -6.35 -49.84 7.28
N THR A 99 -7.12 -49.15 8.12
CA THR A 99 -7.84 -49.79 9.22
C THR A 99 -9.02 -50.64 8.70
N PRO A 100 -9.25 -51.85 9.24
CA PRO A 100 -10.38 -52.69 8.80
C PRO A 100 -11.74 -52.00 8.93
N ALA A 101 -11.91 -51.14 9.94
CA ALA A 101 -13.15 -50.38 10.15
C ALA A 101 -13.47 -49.43 8.98
N VAL A 102 -12.46 -48.85 8.32
CA VAL A 102 -12.63 -48.01 7.14
C VAL A 102 -12.80 -48.84 5.88
N GLN A 103 -12.08 -49.97 5.75
CA GLN A 103 -12.10 -50.79 4.54
C GLN A 103 -13.37 -51.62 4.37
N GLN A 104 -13.92 -52.19 5.45
CA GLN A 104 -15.04 -53.12 5.39
C GLN A 104 -16.30 -52.56 4.68
N PRO A 105 -16.76 -51.32 4.96
CA PRO A 105 -17.90 -50.73 4.24
C PRO A 105 -17.65 -50.57 2.74
N LEU A 106 -16.39 -50.30 2.35
CA LEU A 106 -15.99 -50.03 0.96
C LEU A 106 -15.90 -51.30 0.09
N LEU A 107 -15.76 -52.48 0.69
CA LEU A 107 -15.68 -53.76 -0.04
C LEU A 107 -16.95 -54.08 -0.85
N SER A 108 -18.10 -53.55 -0.42
CA SER A 108 -19.37 -53.75 -1.11
C SER A 108 -19.47 -53.02 -2.45
N GLY A 109 -18.68 -51.96 -2.64
CA GLY A 109 -18.77 -51.05 -3.79
C GLY A 109 -20.07 -50.22 -3.83
N ASP A 110 -20.92 -50.31 -2.80
CA ASP A 110 -22.17 -49.55 -2.71
C ASP A 110 -21.89 -48.13 -2.16
N PRO A 111 -22.19 -47.06 -2.92
CA PRO A 111 -22.02 -45.68 -2.47
C PRO A 111 -22.75 -45.34 -1.16
N ALA A 112 -23.85 -46.05 -0.83
CA ALA A 112 -24.56 -45.86 0.43
C ALA A 112 -23.70 -46.21 1.66
N GLN A 113 -22.69 -47.07 1.49
CA GLN A 113 -21.76 -47.45 2.56
C GLN A 113 -20.59 -46.47 2.73
N HIS A 114 -20.41 -45.50 1.82
CA HIS A 114 -19.32 -44.52 1.93
C HIS A 114 -19.45 -43.65 3.18
N GLU A 115 -20.67 -43.35 3.64
CA GLU A 115 -20.89 -42.56 4.86
C GLU A 115 -20.42 -43.29 6.13
N ALA A 116 -20.60 -44.61 6.17
CA ALA A 116 -20.08 -45.45 7.25
C ALA A 116 -18.54 -45.46 7.25
N ALA A 117 -17.91 -45.52 6.07
CA ALA A 117 -16.45 -45.42 5.93
C ALA A 117 -15.92 -44.04 6.37
N VAL A 118 -16.60 -42.94 6.03
CA VAL A 118 -16.23 -41.59 6.51
C VAL A 118 -16.34 -41.49 8.03
N THR A 119 -17.37 -42.09 8.62
CA THR A 119 -17.56 -42.11 10.08
C THR A 119 -16.43 -42.88 10.76
N ALA A 120 -16.05 -44.05 10.23
CA ALA A 120 -14.91 -44.82 10.73
C ALA A 120 -13.59 -44.06 10.57
N LEU A 121 -13.40 -43.37 9.43
CA LEU A 121 -12.19 -42.59 9.18
C LEU A 121 -12.07 -41.41 10.16
N ARG A 122 -13.19 -40.76 10.51
CA ARG A 122 -13.19 -39.67 11.51
C ARG A 122 -12.72 -40.13 12.88
N LEU A 123 -13.00 -41.38 13.26
CA LEU A 123 -12.54 -41.96 14.52
C LEU A 123 -11.04 -42.28 14.49
N ALA A 124 -10.52 -42.71 13.34
CA ALA A 124 -9.10 -43.02 13.15
C ALA A 124 -8.23 -41.77 12.89
N LEU A 125 -8.83 -40.68 12.37
CA LEU A 125 -8.18 -39.42 12.03
C LEU A 125 -9.01 -38.22 12.55
N PRO A 126 -9.00 -37.95 13.87
CA PRO A 126 -9.84 -36.92 14.48
C PRO A 126 -9.58 -35.50 13.96
N GLU A 127 -8.37 -35.22 13.47
CA GLU A 127 -7.96 -33.95 12.91
C GLU A 127 -8.56 -33.66 11.52
N MET A 128 -9.22 -34.63 10.88
CA MET A 128 -9.80 -34.42 9.55
C MET A 128 -10.99 -33.46 9.60
N ALA A 129 -11.01 -32.51 8.67
CA ALA A 129 -12.14 -31.61 8.50
C ALA A 129 -13.24 -32.29 7.66
N GLU A 130 -12.83 -32.92 6.55
CA GLU A 130 -13.74 -33.48 5.56
C GLU A 130 -13.09 -34.66 4.83
N ALA A 131 -13.89 -35.66 4.46
CA ALA A 131 -13.42 -36.79 3.68
C ALA A 131 -14.52 -37.34 2.76
N TYR A 132 -14.12 -37.85 1.60
CA TYR A 132 -15.00 -38.46 0.60
C TYR A 132 -14.35 -39.73 0.05
N PHE A 133 -15.17 -40.72 -0.28
CA PHE A 133 -14.73 -41.94 -0.98
C PHE A 133 -15.38 -42.03 -2.36
N PHE A 134 -14.58 -42.52 -3.31
CA PHE A 134 -14.96 -42.71 -4.71
C PHE A 134 -14.56 -44.12 -5.17
N SER A 135 -15.19 -44.59 -6.24
CA SER A 135 -14.87 -45.85 -6.88
C SER A 135 -13.42 -45.88 -7.37
N PRO A 136 -12.76 -47.05 -7.42
CA PRO A 136 -11.39 -47.17 -7.93
C PRO A 136 -11.22 -46.64 -9.35
N GLN A 137 -12.27 -46.75 -10.17
CA GLN A 137 -12.26 -46.31 -11.57
C GLN A 137 -12.61 -44.83 -11.73
N LEU A 138 -13.04 -44.14 -10.65
CA LEU A 138 -13.44 -42.73 -10.65
C LEU A 138 -14.51 -42.39 -11.70
N THR A 139 -15.33 -43.36 -12.11
CA THR A 139 -16.29 -43.16 -13.21
C THR A 139 -17.32 -42.06 -12.92
N GLU A 140 -17.71 -41.90 -11.66
CA GLU A 140 -18.57 -40.83 -11.18
C GLU A 140 -17.90 -39.47 -11.22
N VAL A 141 -16.59 -39.41 -10.97
CA VAL A 141 -15.81 -38.17 -11.05
C VAL A 141 -15.66 -37.78 -12.52
N LEU A 142 -15.25 -38.71 -13.39
CA LEU A 142 -15.06 -38.45 -14.82
C LEU A 142 -16.34 -38.05 -15.56
N LYS A 143 -17.51 -38.48 -15.07
CA LYS A 143 -18.82 -38.10 -15.61
C LYS A 143 -19.43 -36.87 -14.94
N SER A 144 -18.82 -36.36 -13.86
CA SER A 144 -19.32 -35.20 -13.13
C SER A 144 -19.06 -33.89 -13.88
N ASP A 145 -19.88 -32.88 -13.60
CA ASP A 145 -19.60 -31.50 -14.04
C ASP A 145 -18.49 -30.93 -13.15
N PHE A 146 -17.26 -30.85 -13.69
CA PHE A 146 -16.09 -30.37 -12.96
C PHE A 146 -16.21 -28.94 -12.45
N ARG A 147 -17.09 -28.10 -13.02
CA ARG A 147 -17.36 -26.76 -12.49
C ARG A 147 -18.03 -26.81 -11.13
N LYS A 148 -18.87 -27.82 -10.89
CA LYS A 148 -19.54 -28.05 -9.59
C LYS A 148 -18.71 -28.93 -8.66
N PHE A 149 -18.02 -29.93 -9.22
CA PHE A 149 -17.22 -30.89 -8.44
C PHE A 149 -15.88 -30.30 -7.95
N GLY A 150 -15.32 -29.36 -8.72
CA GLY A 150 -14.04 -28.72 -8.46
C GLY A 150 -12.89 -29.37 -9.23
N TYR A 151 -12.28 -28.61 -10.15
CA TYR A 151 -11.17 -29.06 -11.00
C TYR A 151 -9.95 -29.57 -10.21
N ALA A 152 -9.57 -28.86 -9.15
CA ALA A 152 -8.44 -29.23 -8.30
C ALA A 152 -8.66 -30.58 -7.60
N LYS A 153 -9.87 -30.81 -7.07
CA LYS A 153 -10.27 -32.08 -6.44
C LYS A 153 -10.27 -33.22 -7.46
N ALA A 154 -10.86 -33.00 -8.64
CA ALA A 154 -10.87 -33.99 -9.72
C ALA A 154 -9.46 -34.36 -10.20
N ALA A 155 -8.61 -33.36 -10.45
CA ALA A 155 -7.23 -33.60 -10.88
C ALA A 155 -6.44 -34.41 -9.84
N GLN A 156 -6.59 -34.08 -8.55
CA GLN A 156 -5.92 -34.79 -7.47
C GLN A 156 -6.39 -36.24 -7.33
N LEU A 157 -7.70 -36.50 -7.48
CA LEU A 157 -8.26 -37.85 -7.51
C LEU A 157 -7.72 -38.66 -8.69
N ILE A 158 -7.67 -38.08 -9.89
CA ILE A 158 -7.14 -38.73 -11.10
C ILE A 158 -5.65 -39.08 -10.92
N GLN A 159 -4.86 -38.18 -10.31
CA GLN A 159 -3.46 -38.48 -9.99
C GLN A 159 -3.31 -39.64 -9.01
N ALA A 160 -4.17 -39.72 -7.98
CA ALA A 160 -4.16 -40.82 -7.02
C ALA A 160 -4.50 -42.17 -7.66
N GLN A 161 -5.34 -42.18 -8.70
CA GLN A 161 -5.59 -43.41 -9.47
C GLN A 161 -4.35 -43.87 -10.24
N ALA A 162 -3.51 -42.95 -10.71
CA ALA A 162 -2.26 -43.23 -11.42
C ALA A 162 -1.08 -43.53 -10.48
N GLY A 163 -1.25 -43.37 -9.16
CA GLY A 163 -0.21 -43.58 -8.17
C GLY A 163 -0.36 -42.64 -6.98
N THR A 164 0.65 -41.80 -6.77
CA THR A 164 0.69 -40.87 -5.64
C THR A 164 0.23 -39.49 -6.09
N SER A 165 -0.79 -38.91 -5.43
CA SER A 165 -1.23 -37.54 -5.74
C SER A 165 -0.38 -36.49 -5.04
N ASP A 166 -0.26 -35.30 -5.60
CA ASP A 166 0.34 -34.17 -4.90
C ASP A 166 -0.64 -33.56 -3.91
N ALA A 167 -0.16 -33.23 -2.71
CA ALA A 167 -0.94 -32.47 -1.75
C ALA A 167 -1.18 -31.04 -2.26
N GLN A 168 -2.35 -30.49 -1.95
CA GLN A 168 -2.71 -29.12 -2.36
C GLN A 168 -3.52 -28.43 -1.27
N SER A 169 -3.52 -27.11 -1.29
CA SER A 169 -4.32 -26.26 -0.42
C SER A 169 -5.64 -25.88 -1.07
N VAL A 170 -6.69 -25.91 -0.26
CA VAL A 170 -8.04 -25.43 -0.63
C VAL A 170 -8.67 -24.73 0.57
N VAL A 171 -9.61 -23.82 0.33
CA VAL A 171 -10.42 -23.21 1.39
C VAL A 171 -11.76 -23.94 1.45
N ILE A 172 -12.15 -24.42 2.63
CA ILE A 172 -13.40 -25.18 2.83
C ILE A 172 -14.29 -24.45 3.82
N GLY A 173 -15.24 -23.66 3.30
CA GLY A 173 -16.26 -22.96 4.09
C GLY A 173 -15.66 -22.17 5.26
N LYS A 174 -16.25 -22.34 6.45
CA LYS A 174 -15.81 -21.67 7.70
C LYS A 174 -14.59 -22.32 8.36
N ASN A 175 -14.17 -23.50 7.92
CA ASN A 175 -13.08 -24.24 8.57
C ASN A 175 -11.70 -23.68 8.19
N GLY A 176 -11.66 -22.66 7.32
CA GLY A 176 -10.43 -22.01 6.88
C GLY A 176 -9.72 -22.83 5.81
N ARG A 177 -8.39 -22.66 5.76
CA ARG A 177 -7.55 -23.27 4.74
C ARG A 177 -7.10 -24.67 5.16
N MET A 178 -7.29 -25.63 4.26
CA MET A 178 -6.96 -27.04 4.43
C MET A 178 -5.84 -27.45 3.50
N ILE A 179 -5.15 -28.54 3.84
CA ILE A 179 -4.33 -29.35 2.95
C ILE A 179 -5.11 -30.63 2.63
N THR A 180 -5.15 -30.99 1.35
CA THR A 180 -5.93 -32.13 0.86
C THR A 180 -5.02 -33.18 0.28
N PHE A 181 -5.42 -34.43 0.42
CA PHE A 181 -4.73 -35.62 -0.07
C PHE A 181 -5.72 -36.50 -0.80
N ALA A 182 -5.28 -37.15 -1.88
CA ALA A 182 -6.02 -38.25 -2.48
C ALA A 182 -5.18 -39.52 -2.46
N GLU A 183 -5.71 -40.58 -1.87
CA GLU A 183 -4.98 -41.83 -1.65
C GLU A 183 -5.83 -43.03 -2.07
N LEU A 184 -5.16 -44.03 -2.64
CA LEU A 184 -5.81 -45.27 -3.04
C LEU A 184 -6.01 -46.17 -1.82
N VAL A 185 -7.26 -46.54 -1.55
CA VAL A 185 -7.59 -47.48 -0.48
C VAL A 185 -7.49 -48.89 -1.04
N LYS A 186 -6.66 -49.74 -0.42
CA LYS A 186 -6.41 -51.11 -0.87
C LYS A 186 -6.79 -52.12 0.20
N ALA A 187 -7.49 -53.19 -0.20
CA ALA A 187 -7.66 -54.39 0.60
C ALA A 187 -7.01 -55.58 -0.12
N ASN A 188 -6.12 -56.31 0.57
CA ASN A 188 -5.34 -57.41 -0.02
C ASN A 188 -4.64 -57.00 -1.34
N ASP A 189 -3.98 -55.83 -1.33
CA ASP A 189 -3.31 -55.21 -2.50
C ASP A 189 -4.20 -54.83 -3.70
N GLN A 190 -5.52 -55.04 -3.62
CA GLN A 190 -6.45 -54.61 -4.66
C GLN A 190 -7.08 -53.25 -4.31
N PRO A 191 -7.18 -52.31 -5.25
CA PRO A 191 -7.80 -51.01 -5.02
C PRO A 191 -9.32 -51.16 -4.90
N ILE A 192 -9.86 -50.70 -3.77
CA ILE A 192 -11.30 -50.80 -3.46
C ILE A 192 -11.99 -49.44 -3.46
N ALA A 193 -11.26 -48.35 -3.25
CA ALA A 193 -11.76 -46.98 -3.37
C ALA A 193 -10.60 -45.99 -3.56
N VAL A 194 -10.91 -44.75 -3.93
CA VAL A 194 -10.02 -43.59 -3.81
C VAL A 194 -10.59 -42.68 -2.72
N ALA A 195 -9.80 -42.38 -1.70
CA ALA A 195 -10.17 -41.45 -0.63
C ALA A 195 -9.66 -40.06 -0.95
N TRP A 196 -10.49 -39.04 -0.78
CA TRP A 196 -10.07 -37.63 -0.72
C TRP A 196 -10.26 -37.14 0.71
N VAL A 197 -9.18 -36.65 1.34
CA VAL A 197 -9.17 -36.27 2.75
C VAL A 197 -8.62 -34.85 2.88
N ALA A 198 -9.32 -34.00 3.64
CA ALA A 198 -8.91 -32.64 3.96
C ALA A 198 -8.59 -32.53 5.46
N VAL A 199 -7.40 -32.03 5.78
CA VAL A 199 -6.94 -31.77 7.15
C VAL A 199 -6.49 -30.31 7.28
N PRO A 200 -6.50 -29.70 8.49
CA PRO A 200 -6.05 -28.33 8.72
C PRO A 200 -4.64 -28.06 8.21
N MET A 201 -4.44 -26.91 7.57
CA MET A 201 -3.12 -26.47 7.08
C MET A 201 -2.19 -26.02 8.22
N GLN A 202 -2.71 -25.92 9.45
CA GLN A 202 -2.00 -25.33 10.59
C GLN A 202 -0.60 -25.92 10.85
N PRO A 203 -0.35 -27.24 10.79
CA PRO A 203 1.00 -27.79 11.00
C PRO A 203 2.03 -27.30 9.98
N VAL A 204 1.61 -27.08 8.73
CA VAL A 204 2.47 -26.54 7.67
C VAL A 204 2.77 -25.06 7.93
N PHE A 205 1.75 -24.30 8.35
CA PHE A 205 1.91 -22.89 8.70
C PHE A 205 2.76 -22.68 9.94
N ASP A 206 2.59 -23.52 10.96
CA ASP A 206 3.39 -23.47 12.18
C ASP A 206 4.87 -23.73 11.87
N GLU A 207 5.19 -24.73 11.05
CA GLU A 207 6.60 -24.96 10.68
C GLU A 207 7.15 -23.81 9.82
N PHE A 208 6.40 -23.33 8.83
CA PHE A 208 6.86 -22.22 7.99
C PHE A 208 7.07 -20.92 8.77
N SER A 209 6.21 -20.64 9.75
CA SER A 209 6.31 -19.45 10.60
C SER A 209 7.56 -19.41 11.48
N ARG A 210 8.23 -20.55 11.68
CA ARG A 210 9.49 -20.66 12.43
C ARG A 210 10.71 -20.25 11.60
N ALA A 211 10.54 -19.95 10.31
CA ALA A 211 11.63 -19.48 9.47
C ALA A 211 12.27 -18.22 10.06
N ASN A 212 13.59 -18.27 10.30
CA ASN A 212 14.32 -17.17 10.92
C ASN A 212 15.09 -16.38 9.86
N ILE A 213 14.52 -15.26 9.45
CA ILE A 213 15.07 -14.37 8.43
C ILE A 213 15.29 -12.98 9.00
N ARG A 214 16.44 -12.38 8.67
CA ARG A 214 16.84 -11.08 9.20
C ARG A 214 16.38 -9.92 8.31
N ASP A 215 16.72 -9.98 7.03
CA ASP A 215 16.28 -9.03 6.01
C ASP A 215 15.78 -9.82 4.78
N GLY A 216 14.70 -9.37 4.15
CA GLY A 216 14.01 -10.06 3.05
C GLY A 216 12.76 -10.82 3.52
N ARG A 217 12.14 -11.55 2.59
CA ARG A 217 10.88 -12.27 2.83
C ARG A 217 10.91 -13.66 2.20
N LEU A 218 10.37 -14.65 2.91
CA LEU A 218 10.05 -15.98 2.35
C LEU A 218 8.55 -16.10 2.15
N GLU A 219 8.14 -16.79 1.10
CA GLU A 219 6.75 -17.05 0.78
C GLU A 219 6.51 -18.54 0.52
N LEU A 220 5.54 -19.11 1.21
CA LEU A 220 4.99 -20.42 0.87
C LEU A 220 3.92 -20.19 -0.20
N ARG A 221 4.08 -20.80 -1.37
CA ARG A 221 3.20 -20.66 -2.52
C ARG A 221 2.64 -22.02 -2.95
N GLN A 222 1.57 -22.00 -3.73
CA GLN A 222 0.99 -23.16 -4.40
C GLN A 222 0.91 -22.90 -5.91
N GLY A 223 1.45 -23.83 -6.71
CA GLY A 223 1.34 -23.78 -8.16
C GLY A 223 2.47 -24.52 -8.87
N GLY A 224 2.55 -24.30 -10.19
CA GLY A 224 3.50 -25.00 -11.07
C GLY A 224 4.92 -24.45 -11.02
N GLY A 225 5.18 -23.39 -10.24
CA GLY A 225 6.41 -22.62 -10.36
C GLY A 225 6.29 -21.59 -11.46
N GLU A 226 5.18 -20.84 -11.45
CA GLU A 226 4.89 -19.72 -12.32
C GLU A 226 4.75 -18.41 -11.50
N SER A 227 4.83 -17.24 -12.13
CA SER A 227 4.54 -15.96 -11.46
C SER A 227 3.07 -15.86 -10.98
N THR A 228 2.24 -16.80 -11.44
CA THR A 228 0.81 -16.97 -11.14
C THR A 228 0.56 -17.90 -9.94
N ASP A 229 1.60 -18.38 -9.26
CA ASP A 229 1.43 -19.22 -8.07
C ASP A 229 0.66 -18.44 -6.97
N LEU A 230 -0.19 -19.13 -6.22
CA LEU A 230 -0.97 -18.57 -5.10
C LEU A 230 -0.08 -18.44 -3.88
N VAL A 231 0.04 -17.25 -3.29
CA VAL A 231 0.76 -17.06 -2.02
C VAL A 231 -0.13 -17.53 -0.88
N LEU A 232 0.34 -18.51 -0.11
CA LEU A 232 -0.39 -19.08 1.04
C LEU A 232 -0.07 -18.33 2.34
N VAL A 233 1.20 -18.05 2.58
CA VAL A 233 1.69 -17.31 3.76
C VAL A 233 3.10 -16.76 3.47
N GLY A 234 3.47 -15.66 4.14
CA GLY A 234 4.82 -15.11 4.06
C GLY A 234 5.39 -14.77 5.42
N VAL A 235 6.71 -14.89 5.56
CA VAL A 235 7.48 -14.46 6.74
C VAL A 235 8.45 -13.39 6.29
N GLY A 236 8.59 -12.30 7.07
CA GLY A 236 9.52 -11.19 6.80
C GLY A 236 9.01 -10.10 5.86
N HIS A 237 9.93 -9.22 5.44
CA HIS A 237 9.65 -8.07 4.59
C HIS A 237 10.69 -7.94 3.48
N GLY A 238 10.25 -7.84 2.23
CA GLY A 238 11.13 -7.77 1.07
C GLY A 238 10.39 -7.31 -0.18
N ILE A 239 11.18 -6.96 -1.19
CA ILE A 239 10.71 -6.48 -2.49
C ILE A 239 10.93 -7.55 -3.57
N ALA A 240 10.06 -7.54 -4.58
CA ALA A 240 10.23 -8.40 -5.74
C ALA A 240 11.52 -8.03 -6.47
N GLY A 241 12.33 -9.04 -6.80
CA GLY A 241 13.51 -8.85 -7.65
C GLY A 241 13.11 -8.64 -9.12
N ALA A 242 14.05 -8.18 -9.94
CA ALA A 242 13.86 -8.02 -11.38
C ALA A 242 13.50 -9.34 -12.09
N VAL A 243 13.98 -10.47 -11.56
CA VAL A 243 13.57 -11.82 -11.96
C VAL A 243 12.71 -12.39 -10.83
N PRO A 244 11.45 -12.76 -11.10
CA PRO A 244 10.60 -13.43 -10.11
C PRO A 244 11.24 -14.74 -9.63
N ASP A 245 11.30 -14.97 -8.32
CA ASP A 245 11.67 -16.28 -7.80
C ASP A 245 10.47 -17.23 -7.93
N MET A 246 10.64 -18.28 -8.74
CA MET A 246 9.64 -19.34 -8.96
C MET A 246 9.55 -20.31 -7.77
N GLY A 247 10.47 -20.18 -6.81
CA GLY A 247 10.51 -20.98 -5.59
C GLY A 247 11.00 -22.40 -5.77
N THR A 248 11.47 -22.99 -4.67
CA THR A 248 11.88 -24.40 -4.59
C THR A 248 10.65 -25.27 -4.31
N PRO A 249 10.38 -26.32 -5.11
CA PRO A 249 9.23 -27.19 -4.90
C PRO A 249 9.36 -28.02 -3.62
N ILE A 250 8.22 -28.25 -2.97
CA ILE A 250 8.09 -29.13 -1.81
C ILE A 250 7.59 -30.48 -2.31
N ASN A 251 8.36 -31.53 -2.06
CA ASN A 251 8.10 -32.87 -2.58
C ASN A 251 6.70 -33.40 -2.20
N ALA A 252 6.07 -34.16 -3.10
CA ALA A 252 4.72 -34.72 -2.96
C ALA A 252 3.63 -33.66 -2.70
N SER A 253 3.84 -32.43 -3.17
CA SER A 253 2.88 -31.34 -3.06
C SER A 253 2.99 -30.37 -4.21
N THR A 254 1.93 -29.60 -4.40
CA THR A 254 1.91 -28.43 -5.30
C THR A 254 2.53 -27.19 -4.66
N PHE A 255 3.15 -27.32 -3.48
CA PHE A 255 3.71 -26.20 -2.74
C PHE A 255 5.14 -25.89 -3.13
N ARG A 256 5.53 -24.63 -2.95
CA ARG A 256 6.88 -24.13 -3.22
C ARG A 256 7.26 -23.06 -2.22
N VAL A 257 8.54 -22.95 -1.90
CA VAL A 257 9.06 -21.85 -1.08
C VAL A 257 9.83 -20.87 -1.96
N ALA A 258 9.36 -19.64 -2.07
CA ALA A 258 10.01 -18.55 -2.81
C ALA A 258 10.62 -17.51 -1.87
N GLN A 259 11.54 -16.70 -2.38
CA GLN A 259 12.17 -15.60 -1.65
C GLN A 259 12.02 -14.25 -2.36
N LEU A 260 11.87 -13.17 -1.59
CA LEU A 260 11.92 -11.78 -2.01
C LEU A 260 13.14 -11.10 -1.42
N GLN A 261 13.71 -10.16 -2.17
CA GLN A 261 14.97 -9.52 -1.84
C GLN A 261 14.80 -8.54 -0.66
N PRO A 262 15.85 -8.28 0.13
CA PRO A 262 15.83 -7.24 1.15
C PRO A 262 15.53 -5.85 0.58
N ASP A 263 14.66 -5.08 1.26
CA ASP A 263 14.42 -3.67 0.92
C ASP A 263 15.50 -2.78 1.55
N LEU A 264 16.64 -2.64 0.86
CA LEU A 264 17.78 -1.84 1.32
C LEU A 264 18.11 -0.76 0.27
N PHE A 265 18.34 0.46 0.74
CA PHE A 265 18.80 1.55 -0.11
C PHE A 265 20.27 1.35 -0.50
N LEU A 266 20.49 0.91 -1.74
CA LEU A 266 21.81 0.65 -2.32
C LEU A 266 22.05 1.59 -3.49
N VAL A 267 23.17 2.30 -3.45
CA VAL A 267 23.71 3.05 -4.59
C VAL A 267 24.76 2.21 -5.34
N PHE A 268 25.40 1.28 -4.64
CA PHE A 268 26.40 0.36 -5.17
C PHE A 268 25.85 -1.05 -5.04
N GLU A 269 25.46 -1.70 -6.14
CA GLU A 269 24.68 -2.95 -6.05
C GLU A 269 25.54 -4.23 -5.99
N GLU A 270 26.83 -4.17 -6.35
CA GLU A 270 27.60 -5.40 -6.62
C GLU A 270 28.91 -5.54 -5.82
N ASN A 271 29.48 -4.46 -5.29
CA ASN A 271 30.82 -4.50 -4.69
C ASN A 271 30.91 -3.72 -3.37
N PRO A 272 31.05 -4.39 -2.21
CA PRO A 272 31.16 -3.71 -0.92
C PRO A 272 32.53 -3.00 -0.74
N TRP A 273 33.55 -3.38 -1.50
CA TRP A 273 34.89 -2.81 -1.38
C TRP A 273 34.99 -1.41 -1.98
N LEU A 274 34.24 -1.12 -3.05
CA LEU A 274 34.24 0.19 -3.69
C LEU A 274 33.80 1.32 -2.75
N PRO A 275 32.62 1.27 -2.11
CA PRO A 275 32.23 2.28 -1.13
C PRO A 275 33.16 2.29 0.09
N LEU A 276 33.74 1.15 0.50
CA LEU A 276 34.72 1.13 1.59
C LEU A 276 36.01 1.91 1.24
N VAL A 277 36.53 1.72 0.03
CA VAL A 277 37.70 2.46 -0.47
C VAL A 277 37.39 3.95 -0.58
N LEU A 278 36.21 4.32 -1.10
CA LEU A 278 35.76 5.71 -1.15
C LEU A 278 35.64 6.34 0.24
N ALA A 279 35.15 5.58 1.23
CA ALA A 279 35.08 6.01 2.62
C ALA A 279 36.48 6.28 3.19
N LEU A 280 37.46 5.41 2.92
CA LEU A 280 38.86 5.58 3.33
C LEU A 280 39.52 6.80 2.68
N ILE A 281 39.31 7.00 1.37
CA ILE A 281 39.81 8.18 0.64
C ILE A 281 39.22 9.47 1.21
N CYS A 282 37.90 9.51 1.42
CA CYS A 282 37.22 10.67 2.00
C CYS A 282 37.66 10.93 3.45
N GLY A 283 37.84 9.87 4.24
CA GLY A 283 38.37 9.97 5.61
C GLY A 283 39.80 10.50 5.66
N LEU A 284 40.67 10.04 4.76
CA LEU A 284 42.03 10.55 4.63
C LEU A 284 42.05 12.01 4.17
N ALA A 285 41.16 12.40 3.25
CA ALA A 285 40.99 13.78 2.81
C ALA A 285 40.49 14.69 3.96
N ALA A 286 39.54 14.22 4.77
CA ALA A 286 39.06 14.93 5.95
C ALA A 286 40.18 15.09 6.99
N PHE A 287 40.93 14.02 7.27
CA PHE A 287 42.05 14.03 8.20
C PHE A 287 43.17 14.98 7.74
N THR A 288 43.58 14.90 6.48
CA THR A 288 44.61 15.78 5.89
C THR A 288 44.16 17.25 5.90
N GLY A 289 42.90 17.55 5.60
CA GLY A 289 42.34 18.90 5.71
C GLY A 289 42.39 19.46 7.13
N LEU A 290 42.04 18.66 8.14
CA LEU A 290 42.11 19.04 9.55
C LEU A 290 43.57 19.16 10.05
N TRP A 291 44.47 18.30 9.57
CA TRP A 291 45.89 18.35 9.90
C TRP A 291 46.59 19.58 9.28
N LEU A 292 46.31 19.89 8.01
CA LEU A 292 46.79 21.09 7.32
C LEU A 292 46.32 22.38 8.02
N ARG A 293 45.13 22.37 8.61
CA ARG A 293 44.65 23.46 9.48
C ARG A 293 45.52 23.61 10.74
N LYS A 294 45.87 22.49 11.40
CA LYS A 294 46.65 22.50 12.65
C LYS A 294 48.12 22.92 12.44
N VAL A 295 48.73 22.47 11.33
CA VAL A 295 50.16 22.71 11.03
C VAL A 295 50.37 23.99 10.18
N GLY A 296 49.31 24.49 9.55
CA GLY A 296 49.34 25.62 8.62
C GLY A 296 49.63 25.18 7.19
N TRP A 297 48.87 25.72 6.22
CA TRP A 297 48.86 25.29 4.81
C TRP A 297 50.25 25.20 4.18
N HIS A 298 51.08 26.23 4.37
CA HIS A 298 52.43 26.28 3.78
C HIS A 298 53.40 25.26 4.38
N ARG A 299 53.37 25.05 5.71
CA ARG A 299 54.25 24.08 6.39
C ARG A 299 53.81 22.64 6.10
N GLY A 300 52.51 22.37 6.14
CA GLY A 300 51.99 21.04 5.85
C GLY A 300 52.14 20.64 4.38
N MET A 301 52.03 21.58 3.44
CA MET A 301 52.28 21.30 2.02
C MET A 301 53.77 21.10 1.70
N ALA A 302 54.68 21.81 2.39
CA ALA A 302 56.12 21.56 2.26
C ALA A 302 56.51 20.14 2.73
N ILE A 303 55.85 19.62 3.77
CA ILE A 303 56.03 18.25 4.28
C ILE A 303 55.47 17.21 3.30
N LEU A 304 54.24 17.41 2.80
CA LEU A 304 53.59 16.51 1.82
C LEU A 304 54.31 16.46 0.47
N LEU A 305 54.94 17.56 0.05
CA LEU A 305 55.69 17.66 -1.21
C LEU A 305 57.19 17.33 -1.06
N GLY A 306 57.63 16.90 0.12
CA GLY A 306 59.02 16.48 0.37
C GLY A 306 60.06 17.61 0.27
N LYS A 307 59.67 18.88 0.43
CA LYS A 307 60.53 20.06 0.25
C LYS A 307 61.00 20.64 1.60
N LEU A 308 61.61 19.81 2.43
CA LEU A 308 62.38 20.27 3.59
C LEU A 308 63.86 19.95 3.34
N GLY A 309 64.56 20.92 2.77
CA GLY A 309 66.01 20.90 2.59
C GLY A 309 66.55 22.30 2.26
N ARG A 310 67.48 22.75 3.11
CA ARG A 310 68.44 23.88 3.00
C ARG A 310 68.03 25.29 3.48
N ASP A 311 68.69 25.64 4.59
CA ASP A 311 69.35 26.92 4.97
C ASP A 311 68.48 28.15 5.28
N GLY A 312 68.61 28.87 6.40
CA GLY A 312 69.54 28.73 7.53
C GLY A 312 69.35 29.84 8.59
N GLY A 313 70.02 29.68 9.74
CA GLY A 313 70.51 30.77 10.61
C GLY A 313 69.94 30.88 12.03
N GLY A 314 70.68 30.39 13.04
CA GLY A 314 70.64 30.95 14.41
C GLY A 314 70.78 29.98 15.60
N GLU A 315 72.03 29.58 15.90
CA GLU A 315 72.60 29.11 17.19
C GLU A 315 72.11 27.81 17.89
N VAL A 316 73.10 27.09 18.44
CA VAL A 316 73.11 25.67 18.81
C VAL A 316 73.51 25.50 20.28
N GLU A 317 72.66 24.76 21.03
CA GLU A 317 72.93 23.83 22.17
C GLU A 317 73.42 24.36 23.55
N PRO A 318 73.16 23.66 24.69
CA PRO A 318 72.94 22.20 24.75
C PRO A 318 71.80 21.63 25.62
N GLU A 319 71.38 20.42 25.25
CA GLU A 319 70.60 19.50 26.10
C GLU A 319 71.39 19.00 27.32
N LEU A 320 70.71 18.80 28.46
CA LEU A 320 71.04 17.74 29.42
C LEU A 320 69.82 17.29 30.25
N THR A 321 69.31 16.13 29.82
CA THR A 321 68.88 14.93 30.57
C THR A 321 67.88 14.95 31.72
N MET A 322 66.90 14.07 31.50
CA MET A 322 66.06 13.29 32.42
C MET A 322 66.89 12.56 33.51
N ALA A 323 67.27 13.22 34.61
CA ALA A 323 67.89 12.53 35.76
C ALA A 323 67.73 13.17 37.15
N GLU A 324 67.06 14.31 37.35
CA GLU A 324 66.91 14.91 38.69
C GLU A 324 65.52 15.50 38.94
N ALA A 325 64.63 14.70 39.54
CA ALA A 325 63.73 15.10 40.64
C ALA A 325 62.58 14.09 40.81
N LEU A 326 62.91 12.83 41.10
CA LEU A 326 62.03 11.98 41.91
C LEU A 326 62.04 12.52 43.34
N LYS A 327 60.86 12.73 43.94
CA LYS A 327 60.59 12.41 45.35
C LYS A 327 59.08 12.39 45.63
N ALA A 328 58.57 11.18 45.87
CA ALA A 328 57.33 10.91 46.61
C ALA A 328 57.63 10.98 48.15
N PRO A 329 56.68 10.72 49.10
CA PRO A 329 55.26 10.38 48.97
C PRO A 329 54.33 11.05 50.03
N SER A 330 53.03 10.72 49.99
CA SER A 330 52.15 10.30 51.11
C SER A 330 50.75 10.94 51.18
N THR A 331 49.76 10.06 51.19
CA THR A 331 48.30 10.23 51.44
C THR A 331 48.03 10.55 52.92
N PRO A 332 46.81 10.98 53.34
CA PRO A 332 45.76 9.99 53.61
C PRO A 332 44.31 10.42 53.30
N ALA A 333 43.44 9.41 53.31
CA ALA A 333 42.02 9.39 53.01
C ALA A 333 41.09 9.66 54.22
N ARG A 334 39.79 9.89 53.92
CA ARG A 334 38.51 9.70 54.70
C ARG A 334 37.57 10.89 54.41
N THR A 335 36.25 10.84 54.25
CA THR A 335 35.19 9.84 54.54
C THR A 335 33.85 10.34 53.94
N SER A 336 33.11 9.44 53.26
CA SER A 336 31.67 9.13 53.37
C SER A 336 30.57 10.23 53.17
N PRO A 337 29.24 9.90 53.13
CA PRO A 337 28.38 10.12 51.95
C PRO A 337 27.16 11.03 52.22
N ARG A 338 26.45 11.52 51.19
CA ARG A 338 25.10 12.10 51.39
C ARG A 338 24.12 11.83 50.24
N THR A 339 23.01 11.26 50.67
CA THR A 339 21.69 10.98 50.06
C THR A 339 21.03 12.23 49.44
N PRO A 340 20.15 12.09 48.42
CA PRO A 340 19.36 13.20 47.87
C PRO A 340 18.12 13.50 48.73
N PRO A 341 17.64 14.76 48.82
CA PRO A 341 16.33 15.05 49.37
C PRO A 341 15.25 15.01 48.29
N ALA A 342 14.11 14.45 48.68
CA ALA A 342 12.85 14.51 47.99
C ALA A 342 12.11 15.84 48.27
N GLY A 343 11.28 16.25 47.31
CA GLY A 343 10.00 16.91 47.59
C GLY A 343 9.94 18.43 47.39
N THR A 344 9.29 18.85 46.30
CA THR A 344 8.19 19.82 46.37
C THR A 344 7.25 19.61 45.18
N ARG A 345 6.00 19.23 45.48
CA ARG A 345 4.91 18.96 44.56
C ARG A 345 4.16 20.28 44.31
N LEU A 346 4.14 20.76 43.07
CA LEU A 346 3.28 21.87 42.67
C LEU A 346 1.90 21.33 42.25
N PRO A 347 0.79 22.04 42.51
CA PRO A 347 -0.56 21.55 42.28
C PRO A 347 -0.89 21.44 40.78
N SER A 348 -1.60 20.37 40.44
CA SER A 348 -2.12 20.08 39.09
C SER A 348 -3.08 21.19 38.65
N PRO A 349 -2.95 21.75 37.44
CA PRO A 349 -4.07 22.39 36.79
C PRO A 349 -5.08 21.31 36.37
N ALA A 350 -6.34 21.69 36.39
CA ALA A 350 -7.50 20.89 36.03
C ALA A 350 -7.32 20.14 34.71
N ALA A 351 -7.91 18.95 34.63
CA ALA A 351 -7.95 18.10 33.45
C ALA A 351 -8.40 18.92 32.24
N ALA A 352 -7.43 19.24 31.37
CA ALA A 352 -7.73 19.68 30.02
C ALA A 352 -8.34 18.48 29.29
N THR A 353 -9.49 18.70 28.67
CA THR A 353 -10.09 17.79 27.68
C THR A 353 -8.99 17.30 26.75
N PRO A 354 -8.87 15.97 26.49
CA PRO A 354 -7.78 15.45 25.68
C PRO A 354 -7.78 16.19 24.34
N LYS A 355 -6.67 16.89 24.04
CA LYS A 355 -6.45 17.45 22.71
C LYS A 355 -6.46 16.26 21.75
N LEU A 356 -7.43 16.24 20.85
CA LEU A 356 -7.43 15.29 19.74
C LEU A 356 -6.09 15.43 19.00
N THR A 357 -5.26 14.40 19.01
CA THR A 357 -3.99 14.40 18.30
C THR A 357 -4.25 14.04 16.85
N LEU A 358 -4.52 15.04 16.01
CA LEU A 358 -4.71 14.85 14.57
C LEU A 358 -3.37 14.50 13.91
N ASP A 359 -3.25 13.29 13.38
CA ASP A 359 -2.06 12.84 12.66
C ASP A 359 -1.98 13.53 11.30
N ARG A 360 -0.97 14.38 11.10
CA ARG A 360 -0.77 15.10 9.83
C ARG A 360 -0.56 14.15 8.65
N SER A 361 -0.03 12.96 8.88
CA SER A 361 0.29 11.99 7.82
C SER A 361 -0.95 11.52 7.05
N ILE A 362 -2.16 11.65 7.60
CA ILE A 362 -3.38 11.27 6.89
C ILE A 362 -3.74 12.25 5.77
N PHE A 363 -3.23 13.48 5.79
CA PHE A 363 -3.43 14.49 4.76
C PHE A 363 -2.40 14.29 3.64
N ARG A 364 -2.77 13.50 2.62
CA ARG A 364 -1.89 13.13 1.51
C ARG A 364 -1.90 14.22 0.42
N ALA A 365 -1.28 13.90 -0.71
CA ALA A 365 -1.19 14.83 -1.84
C ALA A 365 -2.53 15.02 -2.57
N TYR A 366 -3.42 14.01 -2.65
CA TYR A 366 -4.62 14.10 -3.50
C TYR A 366 -5.93 13.76 -2.77
N ASP A 367 -5.82 13.26 -1.55
CA ASP A 367 -6.93 12.83 -0.69
C ASP A 367 -6.51 12.83 0.79
N ILE A 368 -7.44 12.46 1.66
CA ILE A 368 -7.16 12.13 3.05
C ILE A 368 -7.27 10.61 3.23
N ARG A 369 -6.27 9.96 3.83
CA ARG A 369 -6.18 8.50 3.98
C ARG A 369 -5.60 8.11 5.33
N GLY A 370 -6.32 7.29 6.10
CA GLY A 370 -5.87 6.81 7.40
C GLY A 370 -6.30 5.37 7.70
N VAL A 371 -5.81 4.85 8.83
CA VAL A 371 -6.17 3.52 9.34
C VAL A 371 -7.16 3.70 10.49
N VAL A 372 -8.30 3.02 10.37
CA VAL A 372 -9.40 3.12 11.32
C VAL A 372 -8.97 2.61 12.69
N GLY A 373 -9.29 3.36 13.74
CA GLY A 373 -8.92 3.03 15.12
C GLY A 373 -7.45 3.33 15.47
N LYS A 374 -6.64 3.83 14.52
CA LYS A 374 -5.27 4.29 14.76
C LYS A 374 -5.09 5.77 14.47
N THR A 375 -5.34 6.17 13.22
CA THR A 375 -5.14 7.54 12.74
C THR A 375 -6.41 8.18 12.19
N LEU A 376 -7.47 7.38 12.03
CA LEU A 376 -8.78 7.83 11.58
C LEU A 376 -9.87 7.20 12.47
N ASP A 377 -10.81 8.02 12.92
CA ASP A 377 -12.01 7.60 13.64
C ASP A 377 -13.15 8.60 13.39
N LYS A 378 -14.30 8.38 14.02
CA LYS A 378 -15.48 9.23 13.90
C LYS A 378 -15.22 10.69 14.31
N GLU A 379 -14.41 10.92 15.33
CA GLU A 379 -14.12 12.26 15.84
C GLU A 379 -13.16 13.01 14.89
N VAL A 380 -12.14 12.33 14.38
CA VAL A 380 -11.27 12.85 13.32
C VAL A 380 -12.09 13.18 12.07
N ALA A 381 -13.01 12.29 11.65
CA ALA A 381 -13.92 12.54 10.53
C ALA A 381 -14.79 13.79 10.76
N ARG A 382 -15.26 14.01 11.99
CA ARG A 382 -16.01 15.22 12.38
C ARG A 382 -15.18 16.49 12.28
N GLN A 383 -13.93 16.49 12.74
CA GLN A 383 -13.05 17.64 12.57
C GLN A 383 -12.74 17.94 11.10
N ILE A 384 -12.54 16.90 10.30
CA ILE A 384 -12.35 17.01 8.84
C ILE A 384 -13.61 17.60 8.19
N GLY A 385 -14.80 17.09 8.53
CA GLY A 385 -16.07 17.62 8.05
C GLY A 385 -16.25 19.08 8.40
N ARG A 386 -15.91 19.47 9.64
CA ARG A 386 -15.98 20.87 10.06
C ARG A 386 -15.00 21.76 9.31
N ALA A 387 -13.80 21.27 9.02
CA ALA A 387 -12.82 22.00 8.22
C ALA A 387 -13.27 22.22 6.78
N ILE A 388 -13.77 21.16 6.13
CA ILE A 388 -14.28 21.21 4.76
C ILE A 388 -15.51 22.13 4.70
N GLY A 389 -16.43 22.00 5.65
CA GLY A 389 -17.62 22.84 5.71
C GLY A 389 -17.29 24.32 5.90
N SER A 390 -16.27 24.62 6.72
CA SER A 390 -15.80 26.00 6.92
C SER A 390 -15.20 26.58 5.64
N GLU A 391 -14.39 25.79 4.94
CA GLU A 391 -13.84 26.17 3.64
C GLU A 391 -14.97 26.39 2.61
N GLY A 392 -15.99 25.53 2.59
CA GLY A 392 -17.15 25.66 1.70
C GLY A 392 -17.93 26.95 1.95
N VAL A 393 -18.28 27.22 3.20
CA VAL A 393 -19.01 28.44 3.59
C VAL A 393 -18.20 29.70 3.25
N GLU A 394 -16.89 29.70 3.48
CA GLU A 394 -16.01 30.83 3.12
C GLU A 394 -15.91 31.05 1.60
N ARG A 395 -16.09 30.00 0.80
CA ARG A 395 -16.21 30.07 -0.66
C ARG A 395 -17.61 30.47 -1.15
N GLY A 396 -18.57 30.69 -0.24
CA GLY A 396 -19.96 30.98 -0.57
C GLY A 396 -20.76 29.77 -1.05
N LEU A 397 -20.33 28.56 -0.69
CA LEU A 397 -21.04 27.31 -0.97
C LEU A 397 -21.93 26.95 0.22
N HIS A 398 -23.10 26.39 -0.06
CA HIS A 398 -24.13 26.13 0.96
C HIS A 398 -24.48 24.65 1.09
N GLU A 399 -24.36 23.88 0.00
CA GLU A 399 -24.74 22.46 -0.05
C GLU A 399 -23.58 21.55 -0.46
N ILE A 400 -23.55 20.33 0.08
CA ILE A 400 -22.54 19.32 -0.25
C ILE A 400 -23.13 17.91 -0.24
N VAL A 401 -22.77 17.13 -1.26
CA VAL A 401 -23.15 15.72 -1.36
C VAL A 401 -22.17 14.85 -0.57
N VAL A 402 -22.65 13.84 0.13
CA VAL A 402 -21.82 12.86 0.83
C VAL A 402 -22.26 11.46 0.42
N GLY A 403 -21.34 10.63 -0.02
CA GLY A 403 -21.54 9.20 -0.22
C GLY A 403 -20.39 8.39 0.36
N ARG A 404 -20.57 7.07 0.50
CA ARG A 404 -19.55 6.17 1.03
C ARG A 404 -19.40 4.88 0.23
N ASP A 405 -18.23 4.26 0.32
CA ASP A 405 -18.03 2.88 -0.13
C ASP A 405 -18.60 1.84 0.87
N GLY A 406 -18.44 0.56 0.53
CA GLY A 406 -18.94 -0.59 1.28
C GLY A 406 -18.10 -1.01 2.49
N ARG A 407 -17.16 -0.19 2.96
CA ARG A 407 -16.31 -0.55 4.11
C ARG A 407 -17.08 -0.55 5.43
N LEU A 408 -16.68 -1.46 6.33
CA LEU A 408 -17.29 -1.62 7.64
C LEU A 408 -17.27 -0.35 8.50
N SER A 409 -16.24 0.47 8.34
CA SER A 409 -16.08 1.76 9.05
C SER A 409 -16.90 2.91 8.44
N GLY A 410 -17.47 2.72 7.25
CA GLY A 410 -18.18 3.75 6.49
C GLY A 410 -19.30 4.44 7.27
N PRO A 411 -20.23 3.70 7.92
CA PRO A 411 -21.33 4.32 8.67
C PRO A 411 -20.88 5.28 9.77
N ASP A 412 -19.86 4.91 10.55
CA ASP A 412 -19.36 5.75 11.64
C ASP A 412 -18.62 7.00 11.14
N LEU A 413 -17.80 6.84 10.09
CA LEU A 413 -17.03 7.95 9.53
C LEU A 413 -17.93 8.95 8.80
N VAL A 414 -18.93 8.49 8.03
CA VAL A 414 -19.95 9.37 7.43
C VAL A 414 -20.70 10.12 8.51
N ALA A 415 -21.15 9.45 9.57
CA ALA A 415 -21.88 10.12 10.64
C ALA A 415 -21.05 11.24 11.30
N GLY A 416 -19.76 11.01 11.56
CA GLY A 416 -18.85 12.04 12.05
C GLY A 416 -18.67 13.18 11.05
N LEU A 417 -18.38 12.86 9.79
CA LEU A 417 -18.19 13.84 8.72
C LEU A 417 -19.40 14.77 8.55
N ILE A 418 -20.61 14.20 8.45
CA ILE A 418 -21.86 14.93 8.28
C ILE A 418 -22.10 15.88 9.47
N ASP A 419 -21.89 15.41 10.70
CA ASP A 419 -22.02 16.25 11.89
C ASP A 419 -21.05 17.45 11.84
N GLY A 420 -19.81 17.23 11.42
CA GLY A 420 -18.82 18.28 11.23
C GLY A 420 -19.23 19.32 10.18
N LEU A 421 -19.68 18.87 9.00
CA LEU A 421 -20.12 19.74 7.90
C LEU A 421 -21.29 20.63 8.34
N ARG A 422 -22.28 20.04 9.02
CA ARG A 422 -23.46 20.76 9.51
C ARG A 422 -23.12 21.76 10.60
N GLN A 423 -22.19 21.43 11.50
CA GLN A 423 -21.66 22.36 12.51
C GLN A 423 -20.96 23.57 11.90
N ALA A 424 -20.39 23.43 10.70
CA ALA A 424 -19.80 24.56 9.97
C ALA A 424 -20.85 25.41 9.24
N GLY A 425 -22.09 24.92 9.11
CA GLY A 425 -23.20 25.60 8.44
C GLY A 425 -23.48 25.15 7.00
N MET A 426 -22.94 24.00 6.56
CA MET A 426 -23.28 23.42 5.26
C MET A 426 -24.46 22.46 5.35
N ASP A 427 -25.40 22.59 4.42
CA ASP A 427 -26.46 21.63 4.16
C ASP A 427 -25.88 20.39 3.49
N VAL A 428 -26.27 19.20 3.98
CA VAL A 428 -25.70 17.93 3.51
C VAL A 428 -26.77 17.09 2.82
N ILE A 429 -26.43 16.59 1.63
CA ILE A 429 -27.21 15.58 0.90
C ILE A 429 -26.46 14.25 1.00
N ASP A 430 -26.93 13.35 1.87
CA ASP A 430 -26.41 12.00 2.03
C ASP A 430 -27.03 11.07 0.98
N ILE A 431 -26.20 10.54 0.08
CA ILE A 431 -26.60 9.60 -0.97
C ILE A 431 -26.28 8.14 -0.64
N GLY A 432 -25.84 7.88 0.60
CA GLY A 432 -25.64 6.55 1.13
C GLY A 432 -24.44 5.81 0.53
N GLU A 433 -24.59 4.49 0.37
CA GLU A 433 -23.54 3.60 -0.12
C GLU A 433 -23.53 3.55 -1.64
N VAL A 434 -22.51 4.16 -2.25
CA VAL A 434 -22.39 4.36 -3.69
C VAL A 434 -20.93 4.42 -4.14
N PRO A 435 -20.60 4.08 -5.40
CA PRO A 435 -19.27 4.30 -5.93
C PRO A 435 -18.86 5.78 -5.96
N THR A 436 -17.56 6.03 -5.85
CA THR A 436 -16.98 7.38 -5.98
C THR A 436 -17.44 8.14 -7.23
N PRO A 437 -17.48 7.57 -8.45
CA PRO A 437 -17.95 8.31 -9.63
C PRO A 437 -19.43 8.71 -9.54
N LEU A 438 -20.25 7.99 -8.76
CA LEU A 438 -21.65 8.36 -8.55
C LEU A 438 -21.78 9.55 -7.60
N VAL A 439 -20.90 9.66 -6.59
CA VAL A 439 -20.78 10.91 -5.79
C VAL A 439 -20.46 12.08 -6.72
N TYR A 440 -19.52 11.92 -7.65
CA TYR A 440 -19.16 12.99 -8.59
C TYR A 440 -20.32 13.35 -9.51
N TYR A 441 -21.01 12.36 -10.08
CA TYR A 441 -22.23 12.56 -10.86
C TYR A 441 -23.28 13.35 -10.07
N ALA A 442 -23.53 12.98 -8.83
CA ALA A 442 -24.52 13.65 -7.97
C ALA A 442 -24.20 15.13 -7.77
N THR A 443 -22.92 15.53 -7.73
CA THR A 443 -22.56 16.95 -7.62
C THR A 443 -22.98 17.78 -8.84
N TYR A 444 -23.02 17.16 -10.03
CA TYR A 444 -23.53 17.77 -11.26
C TYR A 444 -25.05 17.66 -11.37
N HIS A 445 -25.60 16.46 -11.12
CA HIS A 445 -27.03 16.18 -11.23
C HIS A 445 -27.86 17.04 -10.28
N LEU A 446 -27.37 17.25 -9.06
CA LEU A 446 -28.01 18.08 -8.04
C LEU A 446 -27.52 19.53 -8.04
N ASN A 447 -26.62 19.88 -8.97
CA ASN A 447 -26.06 21.23 -9.13
C ASN A 447 -25.43 21.82 -7.84
N THR A 448 -24.88 20.97 -6.98
CA THR A 448 -24.17 21.41 -5.75
C THR A 448 -22.73 21.81 -6.04
N GLY A 449 -22.13 21.22 -7.08
CA GLY A 449 -20.71 21.34 -7.41
C GLY A 449 -19.76 20.84 -6.30
N SER A 450 -20.27 20.27 -5.21
CA SER A 450 -19.48 19.89 -4.04
C SER A 450 -19.89 18.52 -3.56
N GLY A 451 -18.90 17.66 -3.30
CA GLY A 451 -19.14 16.27 -2.92
C GLY A 451 -17.95 15.64 -2.21
N ILE A 452 -18.24 14.73 -1.28
CA ILE A 452 -17.23 13.93 -0.58
C ILE A 452 -17.58 12.45 -0.73
N SER A 453 -16.63 11.68 -1.27
CA SER A 453 -16.67 10.22 -1.19
C SER A 453 -15.87 9.76 0.01
N VAL A 454 -16.53 9.11 0.98
CA VAL A 454 -15.90 8.43 2.12
C VAL A 454 -15.51 7.03 1.68
N THR A 455 -14.22 6.84 1.44
CA THR A 455 -13.75 5.59 0.83
C THR A 455 -12.31 5.29 1.21
N GLY A 456 -11.97 4.01 1.31
CA GLY A 456 -10.60 3.47 1.38
C GLY A 456 -9.95 3.16 0.02
N SER A 457 -10.67 3.36 -1.10
CA SER A 457 -10.30 2.93 -2.46
C SER A 457 -9.93 1.44 -2.47
N HIS A 458 -8.80 1.08 -3.08
CA HIS A 458 -8.25 -0.27 -3.19
C HIS A 458 -7.46 -0.77 -1.95
N ASN A 459 -7.33 0.04 -0.89
CA ASN A 459 -6.52 -0.31 0.29
C ASN A 459 -7.13 -1.48 1.11
N PRO A 460 -6.36 -2.11 2.02
CA PRO A 460 -6.89 -3.15 2.93
C PRO A 460 -8.13 -2.69 3.74
N PRO A 461 -8.96 -3.61 4.28
CA PRO A 461 -10.23 -3.29 4.95
C PRO A 461 -10.18 -2.23 6.07
N ASP A 462 -9.07 -2.18 6.81
CA ASP A 462 -8.86 -1.27 7.94
C ASP A 462 -8.52 0.18 7.53
N TYR A 463 -8.32 0.44 6.24
CA TYR A 463 -8.13 1.80 5.71
C TYR A 463 -9.46 2.46 5.36
N ASN A 464 -9.53 3.78 5.54
CA ASN A 464 -10.58 4.62 4.96
C ASN A 464 -10.04 6.04 4.69
N GLY A 465 -10.87 6.93 4.16
CA GLY A 465 -10.43 8.23 3.69
C GLY A 465 -11.53 9.09 3.08
N PHE A 466 -11.12 10.23 2.52
CA PHE A 466 -12.02 11.23 1.93
C PHE A 466 -11.46 11.74 0.61
N LYS A 467 -12.22 11.58 -0.47
CA LYS A 467 -11.98 12.24 -1.77
C LYS A 467 -12.93 13.44 -1.86
N ILE A 468 -12.39 14.65 -2.03
CA ILE A 468 -13.13 15.90 -1.79
C ILE A 468 -13.20 16.74 -3.07
N VAL A 469 -14.41 17.13 -3.46
CA VAL A 469 -14.70 18.13 -4.48
C VAL A 469 -15.46 19.29 -3.82
N LEU A 470 -15.02 20.53 -4.05
CA LEU A 470 -15.62 21.71 -3.45
C LEU A 470 -15.74 22.84 -4.49
N GLY A 471 -16.97 23.23 -4.85
CA GLY A 471 -17.22 24.24 -5.87
C GLY A 471 -16.65 23.88 -7.25
N GLY A 472 -16.70 22.60 -7.60
CA GLY A 472 -16.12 22.01 -8.80
C GLY A 472 -14.64 21.68 -8.67
N GLU A 473 -13.91 22.22 -7.70
CA GLU A 473 -12.47 21.93 -7.52
C GLU A 473 -12.26 20.60 -6.78
N THR A 474 -11.55 19.65 -7.39
CA THR A 474 -11.05 18.49 -6.63
C THR A 474 -9.86 18.95 -5.80
N LEU A 475 -9.95 18.87 -4.47
CA LEU A 475 -8.90 19.37 -3.59
C LEU A 475 -7.64 18.49 -3.68
N ALA A 476 -6.49 19.14 -3.83
CA ALA A 476 -5.18 18.49 -3.91
C ALA A 476 -4.09 19.38 -3.30
N GLU A 477 -2.93 18.77 -3.05
CA GLU A 477 -1.68 19.36 -2.58
C GLU A 477 -1.91 20.33 -1.42
N GLN A 478 -1.65 21.62 -1.64
CA GLN A 478 -1.76 22.65 -0.62
C GLN A 478 -3.19 22.81 -0.09
N ALA A 479 -4.22 22.57 -0.91
CA ALA A 479 -5.61 22.67 -0.45
C ALA A 479 -5.94 21.63 0.62
N VAL A 480 -5.44 20.40 0.49
CA VAL A 480 -5.59 19.35 1.50
C VAL A 480 -4.80 19.71 2.77
N GLN A 481 -3.59 20.25 2.62
CA GLN A 481 -2.80 20.70 3.77
C GLN A 481 -3.44 21.89 4.51
N ASN A 482 -4.18 22.75 3.80
CA ASN A 482 -4.89 23.87 4.41
C ASN A 482 -6.04 23.40 5.32
N LEU A 483 -6.68 22.26 5.01
CA LEU A 483 -7.67 21.65 5.90
C LEU A 483 -7.03 21.19 7.22
N TYR A 484 -5.85 20.57 7.17
CA TYR A 484 -5.10 20.23 8.38
C TYR A 484 -4.79 21.47 9.22
N ALA A 485 -4.25 22.52 8.59
CA ALA A 485 -3.92 23.76 9.28
C ALA A 485 -5.15 24.40 9.93
N ARG A 486 -6.29 24.37 9.24
CA ARG A 486 -7.57 24.85 9.77
C ARG A 486 -7.98 24.13 11.05
N ILE A 487 -7.84 22.80 11.09
CA ILE A 487 -8.15 22.00 12.28
C ILE A 487 -7.18 22.31 13.40
N ALA A 488 -5.87 22.31 13.10
CA ALA A 488 -4.82 22.56 14.10
C ALA A 488 -4.95 23.95 14.75
N GLU A 489 -5.41 24.94 13.99
CA GLU A 489 -5.58 26.34 14.42
C GLU A 489 -6.99 26.64 14.95
N ASN A 490 -7.90 25.65 14.98
CA ASN A 490 -9.32 25.81 15.31
C ASN A 490 -10.04 26.93 14.50
N ARG A 491 -9.65 27.12 13.23
CA ARG A 491 -10.24 28.15 12.34
C ARG A 491 -11.52 27.65 11.68
N PHE A 492 -12.57 27.45 12.48
CA PHE A 492 -13.83 26.93 11.98
C PHE A 492 -14.91 28.01 11.89
N THR A 493 -15.76 27.91 10.88
CA THR A 493 -17.07 28.56 10.92
C THR A 493 -17.99 27.83 11.91
N SER A 494 -19.13 28.44 12.20
CA SER A 494 -20.16 27.84 13.03
C SER A 494 -21.52 28.10 12.42
N GLY A 495 -22.36 27.07 12.37
CA GLY A 495 -23.70 27.12 11.80
C GLY A 495 -24.49 25.85 12.14
N SER A 496 -25.65 25.70 11.52
CA SER A 496 -26.49 24.52 11.66
C SER A 496 -27.12 24.19 10.32
N GLY A 497 -26.38 23.44 9.50
CA GLY A 497 -26.87 22.97 8.22
C GLY A 497 -27.91 21.85 8.36
N GLY A 498 -28.75 21.73 7.33
CA GLY A 498 -29.70 20.65 7.12
C GLY A 498 -29.04 19.32 6.77
N LEU A 499 -29.82 18.25 6.85
CA LEU A 499 -29.45 16.93 6.36
C LEU A 499 -30.63 16.36 5.58
N GLN A 500 -30.38 15.96 4.35
CA GLN A 500 -31.32 15.25 3.50
C GLN A 500 -30.70 13.94 3.05
N ALA A 501 -31.48 12.85 3.06
CA ALA A 501 -31.10 11.60 2.43
C ALA A 501 -31.75 11.50 1.04
N MET A 502 -31.01 11.06 0.03
CA MET A 502 -31.51 10.93 -1.35
C MET A 502 -30.88 9.71 -2.04
N ASP A 503 -31.68 8.89 -2.72
CA ASP A 503 -31.13 7.81 -3.58
C ASP A 503 -31.07 8.31 -5.02
N VAL A 504 -29.87 8.32 -5.61
CA VAL A 504 -29.61 8.77 -6.99
C VAL A 504 -29.03 7.66 -7.87
N LYS A 505 -29.10 6.39 -7.44
CA LYS A 505 -28.57 5.25 -8.19
C LYS A 505 -29.34 5.03 -9.49
N ALA A 506 -30.66 5.11 -9.43
CA ALA A 506 -31.51 4.96 -10.61
C ALA A 506 -31.21 6.07 -11.64
N ASP A 507 -31.07 7.32 -11.21
CA ASP A 507 -30.75 8.45 -12.09
C ASP A 507 -29.38 8.26 -12.77
N TYR A 508 -28.38 7.76 -12.04
CA TYR A 508 -27.07 7.44 -12.61
C TYR A 508 -27.16 6.34 -13.68
N ILE A 509 -27.86 5.24 -13.38
CA ILE A 509 -28.04 4.13 -14.32
C ILE A 509 -28.75 4.63 -15.58
N GLU A 510 -29.88 5.33 -15.43
CA GLU A 510 -30.65 5.86 -16.55
C GLU A 510 -29.81 6.81 -17.41
N ARG A 511 -29.03 7.69 -16.78
CA ARG A 511 -28.16 8.62 -17.51
C ARG A 511 -27.12 7.90 -18.36
N VAL A 512 -26.55 6.79 -17.91
CA VAL A 512 -25.59 6.00 -18.71
C VAL A 512 -26.34 5.23 -19.80
N VAL A 513 -27.41 4.53 -19.43
CA VAL A 513 -28.22 3.68 -20.33
C VAL A 513 -28.87 4.48 -21.47
N GLY A 514 -29.30 5.72 -21.19
CA GLY A 514 -29.91 6.60 -22.18
C GLY A 514 -28.94 7.12 -23.26
N ASP A 515 -27.62 7.02 -23.03
CA ASP A 515 -26.59 7.49 -23.97
C ASP A 515 -25.79 6.34 -24.61
N VAL A 516 -25.65 5.21 -23.92
CA VAL A 516 -24.86 4.06 -24.38
C VAL A 516 -25.75 2.84 -24.57
N GLN A 517 -25.68 2.22 -25.75
CA GLN A 517 -26.32 0.94 -26.08
C GLN A 517 -25.35 0.09 -26.89
N VAL A 518 -25.27 -1.21 -26.59
CA VAL A 518 -24.41 -2.11 -27.37
C VAL A 518 -25.09 -2.50 -28.68
N GLU A 519 -24.32 -2.53 -29.78
CA GLU A 519 -24.84 -2.96 -31.10
C GLU A 519 -25.13 -4.46 -31.15
N GLN A 520 -24.42 -5.24 -30.33
CA GLN A 520 -24.56 -6.69 -30.21
C GLN A 520 -24.51 -7.09 -28.74
N ARG A 521 -25.33 -8.07 -28.36
CA ARG A 521 -25.35 -8.59 -26.99
C ARG A 521 -24.02 -9.26 -26.65
N LEU A 522 -23.24 -8.65 -25.78
CA LEU A 522 -21.96 -9.15 -25.29
C LEU A 522 -22.15 -9.91 -23.99
N ARG A 523 -21.42 -11.03 -23.82
CA ARG A 523 -21.31 -11.73 -22.53
C ARG A 523 -20.11 -11.18 -21.77
N ILE A 524 -20.37 -10.58 -20.61
CA ILE A 524 -19.36 -9.89 -19.81
C ILE A 524 -19.26 -10.53 -18.43
N VAL A 525 -18.06 -10.90 -18.02
CA VAL A 525 -17.77 -11.24 -16.61
C VAL A 525 -17.42 -9.96 -15.88
N VAL A 526 -18.09 -9.70 -14.76
CA VAL A 526 -17.89 -8.47 -13.98
C VAL A 526 -17.39 -8.84 -12.60
N ASP A 527 -16.14 -8.51 -12.33
CA ASP A 527 -15.50 -8.69 -11.04
C ASP A 527 -15.52 -7.38 -10.24
N CYS A 528 -16.15 -7.40 -9.06
CA CYS A 528 -16.15 -6.23 -8.18
C CYS A 528 -15.29 -6.41 -6.93
N GLY A 529 -14.64 -7.57 -6.72
CA GLY A 529 -13.80 -7.84 -5.55
C GLY A 529 -14.48 -7.51 -4.21
N ASN A 530 -15.80 -7.68 -4.13
CA ASN A 530 -16.67 -7.30 -3.00
C ASN A 530 -16.72 -5.80 -2.67
N GLY A 531 -16.21 -4.93 -3.54
CA GLY A 531 -16.32 -3.48 -3.45
C GLY A 531 -17.72 -2.96 -3.79
N VAL A 532 -17.93 -1.67 -3.51
CA VAL A 532 -19.22 -0.98 -3.77
C VAL A 532 -19.68 -0.99 -5.24
N PRO A 533 -18.83 -1.16 -6.28
CA PRO A 533 -19.31 -1.27 -7.66
C PRO A 533 -20.27 -2.43 -7.89
N GLY A 534 -20.22 -3.48 -7.05
CA GLY A 534 -21.14 -4.61 -7.12
C GLY A 534 -22.62 -4.21 -6.99
N ALA A 535 -22.91 -3.10 -6.31
CA ALA A 535 -24.26 -2.57 -6.16
C ALA A 535 -24.81 -1.86 -7.41
N ILE A 536 -23.99 -1.59 -8.44
CA ILE A 536 -24.42 -0.80 -9.60
C ILE A 536 -23.88 -1.28 -10.95
N ALA A 537 -22.64 -1.75 -11.03
CA ALA A 537 -21.99 -2.06 -12.29
C ALA A 537 -22.71 -3.16 -13.10
N PRO A 538 -23.21 -4.26 -12.48
CA PRO A 538 -24.03 -5.23 -13.19
C PRO A 538 -25.29 -4.61 -13.81
N ALA A 539 -26.03 -3.80 -13.03
CA ALA A 539 -27.27 -3.18 -13.51
C ALA A 539 -27.03 -2.18 -14.65
N VAL A 540 -25.93 -1.42 -14.62
CA VAL A 540 -25.54 -0.53 -15.73
C VAL A 540 -25.25 -1.35 -16.99
N LEU A 541 -24.47 -2.42 -16.88
CA LEU A 541 -24.07 -3.25 -18.02
C LEU A 541 -25.25 -4.03 -18.62
N GLU A 542 -26.14 -4.55 -17.79
CA GLU A 542 -27.40 -5.16 -18.24
C GLU A 542 -28.30 -4.13 -18.93
N GLY A 543 -28.40 -2.92 -18.38
CA GLY A 543 -29.20 -1.83 -18.93
C GLY A 543 -28.77 -1.37 -20.33
N ILE A 544 -27.46 -1.42 -20.64
CA ILE A 544 -26.95 -1.11 -21.99
C ILE A 544 -27.06 -2.29 -22.97
N GLY A 545 -27.59 -3.45 -22.55
CA GLY A 545 -27.86 -4.61 -23.40
C GLY A 545 -26.88 -5.79 -23.29
N CYS A 546 -26.03 -5.83 -22.27
CA CYS A 546 -25.10 -6.95 -22.06
C CYS A 546 -25.74 -8.12 -21.30
N GLU A 547 -25.20 -9.32 -21.48
CA GLU A 547 -25.40 -10.44 -20.57
C GLU A 547 -24.27 -10.45 -19.54
N VAL A 548 -24.62 -10.19 -18.29
CA VAL A 548 -23.64 -10.05 -17.22
C VAL A 548 -23.56 -11.33 -16.40
N MET A 549 -22.34 -11.78 -16.16
CA MET A 549 -22.06 -12.79 -15.15
C MET A 549 -21.28 -12.14 -14.00
N PRO A 550 -21.91 -11.99 -12.82
CA PRO A 550 -21.26 -11.37 -11.67
C PRO A 550 -20.22 -12.30 -11.07
N LEU A 551 -19.10 -11.71 -10.64
CA LEU A 551 -18.03 -12.32 -9.88
C LEU A 551 -17.74 -11.41 -8.69
N TYR A 552 -17.95 -11.91 -7.47
CA TYR A 552 -17.73 -11.14 -6.24
C TYR A 552 -18.45 -9.77 -6.21
N CYS A 553 -19.68 -9.70 -6.73
CA CYS A 553 -20.47 -8.47 -6.77
C CYS A 553 -21.30 -8.21 -5.50
N ASP A 554 -21.35 -9.13 -4.55
CA ASP A 554 -21.94 -8.84 -3.24
C ASP A 554 -21.00 -7.90 -2.47
N VAL A 555 -21.52 -6.74 -2.05
CA VAL A 555 -20.74 -5.74 -1.31
C VAL A 555 -20.43 -6.27 0.09
N ASP A 556 -19.15 -6.53 0.35
CA ASP A 556 -18.64 -7.02 1.63
C ASP A 556 -17.29 -6.37 1.93
N GLY A 557 -17.31 -5.41 2.86
CA GLY A 557 -16.13 -4.65 3.29
C GLY A 557 -15.05 -5.47 4.01
N THR A 558 -15.21 -6.78 4.19
CA THR A 558 -14.14 -7.68 4.64
C THR A 558 -13.24 -8.14 3.50
N PHE A 559 -13.65 -7.95 2.23
CA PHE A 559 -12.95 -8.38 1.01
C PHE A 559 -12.49 -9.86 1.06
N PRO A 560 -13.43 -10.82 1.21
CA PRO A 560 -13.10 -12.21 1.54
C PRO A 560 -12.45 -13.02 0.42
N ASN A 561 -12.51 -12.55 -0.84
CA ASN A 561 -12.04 -13.31 -2.00
C ASN A 561 -10.63 -12.87 -2.43
N HIS A 562 -10.51 -11.67 -2.98
CA HIS A 562 -9.25 -10.98 -3.23
C HIS A 562 -9.45 -9.48 -2.95
N HIS A 563 -8.36 -8.73 -2.83
CA HIS A 563 -8.48 -7.28 -2.71
C HIS A 563 -9.04 -6.69 -4.02
N PRO A 564 -9.92 -5.68 -3.93
CA PRO A 564 -10.46 -5.00 -5.12
C PRO A 564 -9.44 -4.00 -5.65
N ASP A 565 -8.33 -4.51 -6.18
CA ASP A 565 -7.29 -3.74 -6.88
C ASP A 565 -7.00 -4.39 -8.25
N PRO A 566 -7.65 -3.95 -9.33
CA PRO A 566 -7.47 -4.52 -10.66
C PRO A 566 -6.13 -4.14 -11.30
N SER A 567 -5.32 -3.28 -10.67
CA SER A 567 -3.97 -2.95 -11.16
C SER A 567 -2.95 -4.03 -10.83
N ASP A 568 -3.24 -4.90 -9.85
CA ASP A 568 -2.45 -6.09 -9.54
C ASP A 568 -3.00 -7.29 -10.33
N PRO A 569 -2.22 -7.87 -11.26
CA PRO A 569 -2.63 -9.04 -12.04
C PRO A 569 -3.04 -10.25 -11.20
N VAL A 570 -2.58 -10.37 -9.94
CA VAL A 570 -2.99 -11.44 -9.03
C VAL A 570 -4.49 -11.41 -8.77
N ASN A 571 -5.06 -10.21 -8.64
CA ASN A 571 -6.50 -10.02 -8.38
C ASN A 571 -7.36 -10.25 -9.64
N LEU A 572 -6.76 -10.39 -10.83
CA LEU A 572 -7.49 -10.66 -12.07
C LEU A 572 -7.54 -12.15 -12.44
N ARG A 573 -6.93 -13.03 -11.64
CA ARG A 573 -6.81 -14.46 -11.96
C ARG A 573 -8.16 -15.14 -12.10
N ASP A 574 -9.08 -14.89 -11.16
CA ASP A 574 -10.42 -15.47 -11.18
C ASP A 574 -11.24 -14.93 -12.35
N LEU A 575 -11.14 -13.63 -12.63
CA LEU A 575 -11.74 -13.03 -13.83
C LEU A 575 -11.24 -13.70 -15.12
N ILE A 576 -9.92 -13.86 -15.27
CA ILE A 576 -9.30 -14.52 -16.45
C ILE A 576 -9.80 -15.96 -16.60
N LEU A 577 -9.82 -16.72 -15.51
CA LEU A 577 -10.29 -18.11 -15.52
C LEU A 577 -11.76 -18.18 -15.89
N THR A 578 -12.60 -17.36 -15.26
CA THR A 578 -14.04 -17.34 -15.47
C THR A 578 -14.37 -16.94 -16.91
N VAL A 579 -13.74 -15.89 -17.46
CA VAL A 579 -13.91 -15.46 -18.87
C VAL A 579 -13.64 -16.63 -19.83
N LYS A 580 -12.55 -17.36 -19.63
CA LYS A 580 -12.19 -18.53 -20.45
C LYS A 580 -13.17 -19.67 -20.30
N GLN A 581 -13.58 -20.00 -19.07
CA GLN A 581 -14.44 -21.15 -18.78
C GLN A 581 -15.86 -21.00 -19.32
N VAL A 582 -16.42 -19.78 -19.26
CA VAL A 582 -17.78 -19.54 -19.77
C VAL A 582 -17.81 -19.08 -21.22
N GLY A 583 -16.65 -18.82 -21.81
CA GLY A 583 -16.52 -18.28 -23.16
C GLY A 583 -17.12 -16.88 -23.28
N ALA A 584 -16.92 -16.04 -22.25
CA ALA A 584 -17.33 -14.64 -22.26
C ALA A 584 -16.51 -13.83 -23.28
N ASP A 585 -17.09 -12.74 -23.77
CA ASP A 585 -16.46 -11.89 -24.77
C ASP A 585 -15.47 -10.91 -24.14
N LEU A 586 -15.71 -10.53 -22.88
CA LEU A 586 -14.90 -9.58 -22.13
C LEU A 586 -14.99 -9.85 -20.62
N GLY A 587 -13.92 -9.55 -19.89
CA GLY A 587 -13.91 -9.45 -18.44
C GLY A 587 -13.62 -8.02 -18.00
N LEU A 588 -14.38 -7.52 -17.04
CA LEU A 588 -14.20 -6.21 -16.43
C LEU A 588 -13.99 -6.37 -14.93
N ALA A 589 -12.97 -5.73 -14.38
CA ALA A 589 -12.71 -5.68 -12.93
C ALA A 589 -12.73 -4.24 -12.43
N PHE A 590 -13.39 -4.00 -11.30
CA PHE A 590 -13.42 -2.69 -10.65
C PHE A 590 -12.57 -2.69 -9.38
N ASP A 591 -12.05 -1.52 -9.01
CA ASP A 591 -11.46 -1.33 -7.69
C ASP A 591 -12.53 -1.06 -6.62
N GLY A 592 -12.10 -1.00 -5.36
CA GLY A 592 -13.02 -1.02 -4.21
C GLY A 592 -14.09 0.08 -4.20
N ASP A 593 -13.81 1.22 -4.82
CA ASP A 593 -14.73 2.37 -4.92
C ASP A 593 -15.19 2.73 -6.34
N GLY A 594 -14.76 1.96 -7.33
CA GLY A 594 -15.30 1.97 -8.70
C GLY A 594 -14.80 3.08 -9.60
N ASP A 595 -13.71 3.77 -9.25
CA ASP A 595 -13.13 4.80 -10.12
C ASP A 595 -11.96 4.29 -10.98
N ARG A 596 -11.64 2.99 -10.89
CA ARG A 596 -10.68 2.31 -11.77
C ARG A 596 -11.28 1.10 -12.47
N LEU A 597 -10.76 0.82 -13.66
CA LEU A 597 -11.17 -0.30 -14.49
C LEU A 597 -9.97 -1.16 -14.92
N GLY A 598 -10.04 -2.46 -14.65
CA GLY A 598 -9.23 -3.50 -15.29
C GLY A 598 -10.01 -4.20 -16.39
N VAL A 599 -9.31 -4.57 -17.47
CA VAL A 599 -9.93 -5.22 -18.64
C VAL A 599 -9.17 -6.49 -19.01
N VAL A 600 -9.91 -7.56 -19.20
CA VAL A 600 -9.43 -8.87 -19.64
C VAL A 600 -10.14 -9.26 -20.93
N THR A 601 -9.38 -9.62 -21.95
CA THR A 601 -9.95 -10.08 -23.23
C THR A 601 -10.49 -11.51 -23.12
N LYS A 602 -11.26 -11.95 -24.13
CA LYS A 602 -11.71 -13.34 -24.29
C LYS A 602 -10.59 -14.40 -24.18
N SER A 603 -9.35 -14.08 -24.59
CA SER A 603 -8.21 -15.00 -24.48
C SER A 603 -7.55 -14.99 -23.09
N GLY A 604 -7.99 -14.11 -22.19
CA GLY A 604 -7.41 -13.87 -20.88
C GLY A 604 -6.24 -12.89 -20.87
N GLU A 605 -5.97 -12.19 -21.97
CA GLU A 605 -4.96 -11.12 -21.98
C GLU A 605 -5.45 -9.92 -21.18
N ILE A 606 -4.63 -9.43 -20.25
CA ILE A 606 -4.88 -8.18 -19.53
C ILE A 606 -4.55 -6.99 -20.46
N ILE A 607 -5.52 -6.10 -20.64
CA ILE A 607 -5.32 -4.85 -21.37
C ILE A 607 -5.05 -3.73 -20.37
N TYR A 608 -3.79 -3.29 -20.34
CA TYR A 608 -3.39 -2.20 -19.46
C TYR A 608 -4.06 -0.87 -19.84
N PRO A 609 -4.24 0.05 -18.87
CA PRO A 609 -5.03 1.26 -19.07
C PRO A 609 -4.55 2.19 -20.18
N ASP A 610 -3.24 2.27 -20.43
CA ASP A 610 -2.67 3.09 -21.50
C ASP A 610 -3.03 2.58 -22.91
N ARG A 611 -3.09 1.26 -23.11
CA ARG A 611 -3.60 0.63 -24.34
C ARG A 611 -5.10 0.81 -24.48
N LEU A 612 -5.85 0.73 -23.38
CA LEU A 612 -7.29 1.01 -23.40
C LEU A 612 -7.56 2.48 -23.75
N LEU A 613 -6.73 3.40 -23.25
CA LEU A 613 -6.79 4.82 -23.57
C LEU A 613 -6.54 5.10 -25.06
N MET A 614 -5.73 4.29 -25.76
CA MET A 614 -5.60 4.39 -27.23
C MET A 614 -6.93 4.14 -27.94
N LEU A 615 -7.69 3.13 -27.48
CA LEU A 615 -8.99 2.79 -28.05
C LEU A 615 -10.00 3.92 -27.80
N PHE A 616 -10.08 4.41 -26.57
CA PHE A 616 -10.96 5.52 -26.21
C PHE A 616 -10.59 6.81 -26.95
N ALA A 617 -9.30 7.16 -27.02
CA ALA A 617 -8.84 8.34 -27.74
C ALA A 617 -9.19 8.27 -29.22
N LYS A 618 -8.98 7.11 -29.86
CA LYS A 618 -9.38 6.90 -31.26
C LYS A 618 -10.87 7.18 -31.47
N ASP A 619 -11.73 6.65 -30.61
CA ASP A 619 -13.17 6.82 -30.71
C ASP A 619 -13.61 8.28 -30.48
N VAL A 620 -13.13 8.91 -29.40
CA VAL A 620 -13.43 10.32 -29.08
C VAL A 620 -12.98 11.25 -30.20
N LEU A 621 -11.80 11.03 -30.79
CA LEU A 621 -11.23 11.87 -31.83
C LEU A 621 -11.94 11.76 -33.18
N VAL A 622 -12.64 10.65 -33.46
CA VAL A 622 -13.51 10.56 -34.64
C VAL A 622 -14.62 11.62 -34.59
N ARG A 623 -15.17 11.86 -33.39
CA ARG A 623 -16.25 12.84 -33.17
C ARG A 623 -15.74 14.23 -32.80
N ASN A 624 -14.51 14.33 -32.27
CA ASN A 624 -13.90 15.58 -31.81
C ASN A 624 -12.48 15.75 -32.39
N PRO A 625 -12.34 16.03 -33.70
CA PRO A 625 -11.03 16.24 -34.30
C PRO A 625 -10.29 17.40 -33.62
N GLY A 626 -8.99 17.20 -33.32
CA GLY A 626 -8.16 18.19 -32.65
C GLY A 626 -8.23 18.18 -31.12
N ALA A 627 -9.16 17.42 -30.52
CA ALA A 627 -9.36 17.42 -29.07
C ALA A 627 -8.10 17.03 -28.29
N THR A 628 -7.97 17.63 -27.10
CA THR A 628 -6.86 17.33 -26.20
C THR A 628 -7.12 16.02 -25.46
N ILE A 629 -6.12 15.14 -25.44
CA ILE A 629 -6.13 13.87 -24.72
C ILE A 629 -4.99 13.89 -23.69
N ILE A 630 -5.32 13.80 -22.40
CA ILE A 630 -4.33 13.83 -21.32
C ILE A 630 -3.97 12.40 -20.89
N TYR A 631 -2.69 12.17 -20.61
CA TYR A 631 -2.23 10.92 -20.01
C TYR A 631 -1.07 11.16 -19.04
N ASP A 632 -0.88 10.26 -18.07
CA ASP A 632 0.18 10.42 -17.09
C ASP A 632 1.55 9.92 -17.59
N VAL A 633 2.61 10.35 -16.90
CA VAL A 633 4.00 10.01 -17.24
C VAL A 633 4.32 8.50 -17.24
N LYS A 634 3.45 7.65 -16.68
CA LYS A 634 3.64 6.19 -16.64
C LYS A 634 3.13 5.48 -17.89
N CYS A 635 2.31 6.13 -18.72
CA CYS A 635 1.77 5.53 -19.94
C CYS A 635 2.86 5.27 -20.99
N THR A 636 2.63 4.28 -21.85
CA THR A 636 3.54 3.95 -22.95
C THR A 636 3.83 5.13 -23.88
N GLY A 637 5.08 5.25 -24.33
CA GLY A 637 5.50 6.22 -25.36
C GLY A 637 4.81 6.04 -26.72
N LYS A 638 4.08 4.92 -26.93
CA LYS A 638 3.27 4.69 -28.14
C LYS A 638 1.95 5.47 -28.15
N LEU A 639 1.48 5.95 -26.99
CA LEU A 639 0.19 6.63 -26.87
C LEU A 639 0.20 7.99 -27.59
N GLN A 640 1.29 8.74 -27.48
CA GLN A 640 1.45 10.04 -28.14
C GLN A 640 1.36 9.95 -29.67
N PRO A 641 2.14 9.08 -30.36
CA PRO A 641 1.97 8.87 -31.80
C PRO A 641 0.55 8.44 -32.19
N GLU A 642 -0.11 7.60 -31.40
CA GLU A 642 -1.45 7.09 -31.72
C GLU A 642 -2.51 8.20 -31.64
N ILE A 643 -2.41 9.10 -30.66
CA ILE A 643 -3.27 10.29 -30.54
C ILE A 643 -3.05 11.22 -31.73
N LEU A 644 -1.79 11.54 -32.06
CA LEU A 644 -1.45 12.42 -33.20
C LEU A 644 -1.94 11.85 -34.53
N LYS A 645 -1.78 10.53 -34.73
CA LYS A 645 -2.24 9.82 -35.92
C LYS A 645 -3.76 9.94 -36.13
N HIS A 646 -4.53 10.03 -35.05
CA HIS A 646 -5.99 10.24 -35.10
C HIS A 646 -6.38 11.73 -35.03
N GLY A 647 -5.43 12.65 -35.17
CA GLY A 647 -5.69 14.08 -35.24
C GLY A 647 -5.95 14.74 -33.88
N GLY A 648 -5.57 14.11 -32.77
CA GLY A 648 -5.69 14.68 -31.43
C GLY A 648 -4.45 15.44 -30.95
N SER A 649 -4.60 16.16 -29.84
CA SER A 649 -3.54 16.89 -29.17
C SER A 649 -3.11 16.17 -27.87
N PRO A 650 -2.00 15.41 -27.86
CA PRO A 650 -1.56 14.69 -26.68
C PRO A 650 -0.96 15.63 -25.62
N VAL A 651 -1.34 15.45 -24.35
CA VAL A 651 -0.76 16.18 -23.21
C VAL A 651 -0.34 15.18 -22.14
N MET A 652 0.97 15.00 -21.99
CA MET A 652 1.52 14.25 -20.86
C MET A 652 1.47 15.10 -19.58
N TRP A 653 1.01 14.52 -18.48
CA TRP A 653 0.88 15.23 -17.19
C TRP A 653 1.28 14.38 -15.98
N LYS A 654 1.30 15.01 -14.80
CA LYS A 654 1.66 14.35 -13.53
C LYS A 654 0.62 13.29 -13.15
N THR A 655 1.08 12.16 -12.60
CA THR A 655 0.22 11.12 -12.01
C THR A 655 -0.53 11.64 -10.78
N GLY A 656 -1.82 11.31 -10.69
CA GLY A 656 -2.73 11.61 -9.59
C GLY A 656 -4.07 12.08 -10.13
N HIS A 657 -5.15 11.34 -9.81
CA HIS A 657 -6.49 11.61 -10.31
C HIS A 657 -6.93 13.07 -10.13
N SER A 658 -6.68 13.67 -8.96
CA SER A 658 -7.02 15.09 -8.71
C SER A 658 -6.24 16.07 -9.62
N LEU A 659 -4.97 15.78 -9.93
CA LEU A 659 -4.15 16.62 -10.82
C LEU A 659 -4.58 16.51 -12.27
N ILE A 660 -5.00 15.32 -12.71
CA ILE A 660 -5.52 15.07 -14.05
C ILE A 660 -6.84 15.81 -14.26
N LYS A 661 -7.77 15.73 -13.31
CA LYS A 661 -9.04 16.47 -13.35
C LYS A 661 -8.82 17.99 -13.42
N ALA A 662 -7.90 18.51 -12.61
CA ALA A 662 -7.51 19.92 -12.68
C ALA A 662 -6.95 20.29 -14.06
N LYS A 663 -6.11 19.43 -14.65
CA LYS A 663 -5.54 19.67 -15.99
C LYS A 663 -6.58 19.59 -17.09
N MET A 664 -7.55 18.68 -17.01
CA MET A 664 -8.66 18.60 -17.97
C MET A 664 -9.47 19.90 -17.99
N ARG A 665 -9.72 20.49 -16.82
CA ARG A 665 -10.40 21.78 -16.71
C ARG A 665 -9.58 22.91 -17.33
N GLU A 666 -8.28 22.94 -17.07
CA GLU A 666 -7.36 23.94 -17.61
C GLU A 666 -7.28 23.90 -19.14
N THR A 667 -7.18 22.70 -19.72
CA THR A 667 -6.94 22.52 -21.16
C THR A 667 -8.22 22.35 -21.98
N GLY A 668 -9.36 22.10 -21.31
CA GLY A 668 -10.58 21.69 -21.99
C GLY A 668 -10.48 20.31 -22.63
N ALA A 669 -9.67 19.40 -22.09
CA ALA A 669 -9.51 18.07 -22.64
C ALA A 669 -10.82 17.27 -22.64
N GLU A 670 -11.06 16.54 -23.73
CA GLU A 670 -12.26 15.71 -23.90
C GLU A 670 -12.12 14.33 -23.24
N LEU A 671 -10.87 13.89 -23.06
CA LEU A 671 -10.54 12.60 -22.45
C LEU A 671 -9.21 12.70 -21.69
N ALA A 672 -9.13 12.02 -20.55
CA ALA A 672 -7.88 11.71 -19.89
C ALA A 672 -7.85 10.28 -19.37
N GLY A 673 -6.66 9.75 -19.15
CA GLY A 673 -6.50 8.50 -18.42
C GLY A 673 -5.13 8.35 -17.76
N GLU A 674 -5.05 7.46 -16.79
CA GLU A 674 -3.83 7.17 -16.04
C GLU A 674 -3.50 5.69 -16.10
N MET A 675 -2.21 5.36 -15.99
CA MET A 675 -1.74 3.96 -15.93
C MET A 675 -2.32 3.19 -14.73
N SER A 676 -2.83 3.88 -13.71
CA SER A 676 -3.52 3.29 -12.56
C SER A 676 -4.94 2.79 -12.84
N GLY A 677 -5.50 3.07 -14.02
CA GLY A 677 -6.83 2.60 -14.42
C GLY A 677 -7.96 3.62 -14.28
N HIS A 678 -7.67 4.87 -13.90
CA HIS A 678 -8.66 5.94 -13.94
C HIS A 678 -8.82 6.46 -15.37
N PHE A 679 -10.07 6.66 -15.77
CA PHE A 679 -10.45 7.28 -17.04
C PHE A 679 -11.44 8.40 -16.80
N PHE A 680 -11.23 9.52 -17.48
CA PHE A 680 -12.01 10.74 -17.29
C PHE A 680 -12.56 11.16 -18.65
N PHE A 681 -13.85 10.93 -18.85
CA PHE A 681 -14.56 11.35 -20.06
C PHE A 681 -15.23 12.69 -19.80
N ARG A 682 -14.92 13.69 -20.62
CA ARG A 682 -15.72 14.91 -20.76
C ARG A 682 -16.62 14.81 -21.99
N GLU A 683 -16.15 14.16 -23.05
CA GLU A 683 -17.00 13.88 -24.19
C GLU A 683 -18.21 13.04 -23.75
N ARG A 684 -19.42 13.55 -24.00
CA ARG A 684 -20.71 12.93 -23.63
C ARG A 684 -20.87 12.63 -22.14
N TRP A 685 -19.99 13.16 -21.30
CA TRP A 685 -20.00 12.95 -19.86
C TRP A 685 -19.59 14.23 -19.12
N TYR A 686 -19.34 14.15 -17.82
CA TYR A 686 -19.18 15.35 -16.97
C TYR A 686 -17.73 15.78 -16.75
N GLY A 687 -16.75 14.94 -17.13
CA GLY A 687 -15.32 15.29 -17.07
C GLY A 687 -14.85 15.76 -15.70
N PHE A 688 -15.52 15.31 -14.62
CA PHE A 688 -15.31 15.78 -13.25
C PHE A 688 -13.83 15.90 -12.93
#